data_AF-A0A1C7NWX3-F1
#
_entry.id   AF-A0A1C7NWX3-F1
#
_cell.length_a   1.000
_cell.length_b   1.000
_cell.length_c   1.000
_cell.angle_alpha   90.00
_cell.angle_beta   90.00
_cell.angle_gamma   90.00
#
_symmetry.space_group_name_H-M   'P 1'
#
loop_
_entity.id
_entity.type
_entity.pdbx_description
1 polymer ?
#
loop_
_entity_poly.entity_id
_entity_poly.type
_entity_poly.pdbx_seq_one_letter_code
_entity_poly.pdbx_strand_id
1 'polypeptide(L)'
;MCDHVHSQITNRALFENPTAAFRPSAYWFWHSIPDEATCRAQLADFRAKGIGTILIQARLSLPRENYLSPAYLAAYRLAAHIAGDLGLKLGIYDDYNWISGHAGGRTVDGCDALRERHMFWSSKSSSEGSITGIHPPFVETMGPDILRWQYEAGKVEWCDWTVEAAVLHPLSGIENLDAVSDVTAQTNITARDAVSCSYAFDGHVKAGEALTVFISARSSTSRLINYLLPEAAERFIDVGLNPLLTALEGLLLDPAGFVFYDQPAAGFYRWDQISGDLGNSLLFASALQETTVQKTGAPFAKILLALLQNIGHDTLRLRAQFYAGYSALMNEAFFGTLRRWSDVHGILLTGHEILPHIASWSLNGGFTSIDPRVAPAVDFFGIDAYRHETAVDSNNFSAQLAPKLGDSVARSNGRSRCMVETYASAERTPRRAAGQWELTLETARAQAIRLHCLGMRQFIWHGVYQTDGCDGEPALFVNPRFDFAPGINFEPWWSYHDLFADETARISAFIEPAKPHTPIAILYPLYTAFAQGPRHGHATHIGAWCEHLLTQGCDFMFVSEADLAGATIEDGKLMASGLVFDAVVLPCVTVLETVNTLRALEAFKTAGGAIWSSGKRVSVICDNGAPVTFPEISTHIEGHPESRDIATLVSSLPSCGPQIKSRSGGKPWRWIGYEADGWWRLVLFNDGSDDLEVEISYGRGFEYEEWSPADGAIHAAVMREWSLATLQPHEVLCIRVRKPLAAVAGQGAVQTVRIISAAAETVLLEGGWSFSPGHDGDFQSISVDAGWETQGFADFSGTGIYRCQLKIATQADWLLELPKVETAVTAFLDGREIGRRAWRPYRFALGTLSPGTHRLELHVANTAANRYYSNTPYLGGTADKSGLTAAPKLIPLSS
;
A
#
# COMPACT_ATOMS: atom_id res chain seq x y z
N MET A 1 1.50 8.36 24.09
CA MET A 1 1.89 9.49 24.96
C MET A 1 2.76 10.46 24.14
N CYS A 2 2.19 11.04 23.07
CA CYS A 2 2.92 11.83 22.05
C CYS A 2 2.51 13.32 22.00
N ASP A 3 2.03 13.87 23.13
CA ASP A 3 1.46 15.23 23.16
C ASP A 3 2.43 16.30 23.71
N HIS A 4 3.74 16.05 23.81
CA HIS A 4 4.63 16.96 24.55
C HIS A 4 5.79 17.62 23.78
N VAL A 5 5.79 17.60 22.43
CA VAL A 5 6.79 18.38 21.64
C VAL A 5 6.19 19.24 20.51
N HIS A 6 4.88 19.24 20.25
CA HIS A 6 4.26 20.15 19.26
C HIS A 6 3.56 21.34 19.93
N SER A 7 4.35 22.22 20.55
CA SER A 7 3.85 23.53 20.96
C SER A 7 3.69 24.45 19.73
N GLN A 8 2.48 24.97 19.52
CA GLN A 8 2.15 26.21 18.81
C GLN A 8 2.17 26.27 17.26
N ILE A 9 2.20 25.16 16.51
CA ILE A 9 1.94 25.26 15.06
C ILE A 9 0.42 25.24 14.82
N THR A 10 -0.11 26.31 14.23
CA THR A 10 -1.52 26.34 13.82
C THR A 10 -1.76 25.49 12.58
N ASN A 11 -2.98 24.97 12.37
CA ASN A 11 -3.33 24.20 11.17
C ASN A 11 -3.03 24.95 9.85
N ARG A 12 -3.10 26.29 9.86
CA ARG A 12 -2.73 27.12 8.71
C ARG A 12 -1.23 27.10 8.45
N ALA A 13 -0.42 27.32 9.49
CA ALA A 13 1.03 27.28 9.38
C ALA A 13 1.54 25.89 8.95
N LEU A 14 0.90 24.82 9.45
CA LEU A 14 1.21 23.45 9.04
C LEU A 14 0.89 23.20 7.56
N PHE A 15 -0.20 23.76 7.05
CA PHE A 15 -0.55 23.66 5.63
C PHE A 15 0.39 24.47 4.74
N GLU A 16 0.73 25.69 5.12
CA GLU A 16 1.67 26.53 4.37
C GLU A 16 3.07 25.88 4.31
N ASN A 17 3.51 25.32 5.44
CA ASN A 17 4.82 24.70 5.59
C ASN A 17 4.73 23.33 6.29
N PRO A 18 4.41 22.24 5.55
CA PRO A 18 4.29 20.91 6.13
C PRO A 18 5.62 20.40 6.69
N THR A 19 5.55 19.71 7.84
CA THR A 19 6.71 19.05 8.46
C THR A 19 7.08 17.75 7.74
N ALA A 20 8.22 17.15 8.11
CA ALA A 20 8.70 15.90 7.52
C ALA A 20 7.68 14.74 7.61
N ALA A 21 6.80 14.74 8.62
CA ALA A 21 5.77 13.71 8.80
C ALA A 21 4.68 13.71 7.71
N PHE A 22 4.55 14.79 6.95
CA PHE A 22 3.58 14.93 5.84
C PHE A 22 4.25 14.87 4.47
N ARG A 23 5.56 15.15 4.42
CA ARG A 23 6.34 15.07 3.18
C ARG A 23 6.56 13.61 2.79
N PRO A 24 6.68 13.31 1.48
CA PRO A 24 7.02 11.96 1.04
C PRO A 24 8.30 11.45 1.71
N SER A 25 8.29 10.17 2.03
CA SER A 25 9.47 9.42 2.46
C SER A 25 9.99 8.61 1.27
N ALA A 26 11.21 8.11 1.36
CA ALA A 26 11.73 7.15 0.39
C ALA A 26 12.67 6.14 1.04
N TYR A 27 12.63 4.91 0.56
CA TYR A 27 13.75 3.99 0.77
C TYR A 27 14.93 4.48 -0.05
N TRP A 28 16.13 4.52 0.54
CA TRP A 28 17.37 4.82 -0.14
C TRP A 28 18.19 3.56 -0.31
N PHE A 29 18.21 3.07 -1.54
CA PHE A 29 18.80 1.78 -1.89
C PHE A 29 20.31 1.90 -2.01
N TRP A 30 21.00 1.23 -1.09
CA TRP A 30 22.44 1.08 -1.09
C TRP A 30 22.83 -0.19 -1.84
N HIS A 31 23.43 0.02 -3.01
CA HIS A 31 24.01 -1.00 -3.87
C HIS A 31 25.51 -1.22 -3.56
N SER A 32 26.12 -0.27 -2.85
CA SER A 32 27.50 -0.31 -2.35
C SER A 32 27.59 0.57 -1.09
N ILE A 33 28.68 0.48 -0.31
CA ILE A 33 28.88 1.39 0.83
C ILE A 33 29.20 2.79 0.28
N PRO A 34 28.34 3.81 0.45
CA PRO A 34 28.61 5.15 -0.06
C PRO A 34 29.75 5.84 0.71
N ASP A 35 30.47 6.71 0.00
CA ASP A 35 31.39 7.65 0.62
C ASP A 35 30.69 8.95 1.06
N GLU A 36 31.43 9.83 1.75
CA GLU A 36 30.87 11.10 2.22
C GLU A 36 30.33 11.98 1.10
N ALA A 37 31.04 12.05 -0.02
CA ALA A 37 30.67 12.89 -1.16
C ALA A 37 29.33 12.43 -1.76
N THR A 38 29.16 11.12 -1.93
CA THR A 38 27.91 10.51 -2.41
C THR A 38 26.78 10.77 -1.43
N CYS A 39 26.99 10.53 -0.13
CA CYS A 39 25.99 10.80 0.90
C CYS A 39 25.54 12.27 0.89
N ARG A 40 26.48 13.22 0.88
CA ARG A 40 26.16 14.66 0.87
C ARG A 40 25.42 15.07 -0.39
N ALA A 41 25.89 14.64 -1.56
CA ALA A 41 25.27 14.99 -2.84
C ALA A 41 23.82 14.46 -2.92
N GLN A 42 23.62 13.17 -2.63
CA GLN A 42 22.30 12.56 -2.75
C GLN A 42 21.31 13.04 -1.68
N LEU A 43 21.71 13.11 -0.41
CA LEU A 43 20.82 13.59 0.64
C LEU A 43 20.44 15.06 0.44
N ALA A 44 21.37 15.91 -0.04
CA ALA A 44 21.05 17.30 -0.37
C ALA A 44 20.07 17.40 -1.55
N ASP A 45 20.25 16.57 -2.58
CA ASP A 45 19.33 16.50 -3.72
C ASP A 45 17.93 16.00 -3.30
N PHE A 46 17.86 14.90 -2.52
CA PHE A 46 16.59 14.37 -2.00
C PHE A 46 15.82 15.41 -1.19
N ARG A 47 16.54 16.14 -0.31
CA ARG A 47 15.96 17.26 0.45
C ARG A 47 15.46 18.37 -0.48
N ALA A 48 16.25 18.75 -1.48
CA ALA A 48 15.87 19.77 -2.45
C ALA A 48 14.66 19.36 -3.30
N LYS A 49 14.44 18.06 -3.51
CA LYS A 49 13.25 17.50 -4.16
C LYS A 49 12.09 17.24 -3.21
N GLY A 50 12.17 17.70 -1.97
CA GLY A 50 11.06 17.70 -1.02
C GLY A 50 10.85 16.40 -0.25
N ILE A 51 11.79 15.44 -0.32
CA ILE A 51 11.76 14.27 0.56
C ILE A 51 11.95 14.72 2.02
N GLY A 52 11.09 14.22 2.91
CA GLY A 52 11.12 14.53 4.34
C GLY A 52 11.93 13.51 5.16
N THR A 53 11.85 12.25 4.78
CA THR A 53 12.42 11.11 5.51
C THR A 53 13.05 10.12 4.55
N ILE A 54 14.22 9.60 4.91
CA ILE A 54 14.91 8.54 4.18
C ILE A 54 14.99 7.28 5.04
N LEU A 55 14.82 6.10 4.44
CA LEU A 55 15.10 4.82 5.10
C LEU A 55 16.24 4.12 4.37
N ILE A 56 17.39 3.97 5.01
CA ILE A 56 18.56 3.36 4.36
C ILE A 56 18.34 1.85 4.26
N GLN A 57 18.31 1.32 3.04
CA GLN A 57 18.09 -0.10 2.77
C GLN A 57 19.23 -0.67 1.93
N ALA A 58 19.87 -1.73 2.43
CA ALA A 58 20.83 -2.50 1.62
C ALA A 58 20.09 -3.36 0.60
N ARG A 59 20.57 -3.42 -0.65
CA ARG A 59 19.99 -4.24 -1.73
C ARG A 59 20.93 -5.36 -2.17
N LEU A 60 20.43 -6.32 -2.95
CA LEU A 60 21.20 -7.52 -3.36
C LEU A 60 22.53 -7.26 -4.05
N SER A 61 22.69 -6.10 -4.72
CA SER A 61 23.97 -5.73 -5.35
C SER A 61 25.05 -5.32 -4.35
N LEU A 62 24.70 -4.95 -3.12
CA LEU A 62 25.67 -4.80 -2.03
C LEU A 62 26.10 -6.20 -1.57
N PRO A 63 27.39 -6.57 -1.60
CA PRO A 63 27.83 -7.87 -1.11
C PRO A 63 27.37 -8.11 0.33
N ARG A 64 26.74 -9.26 0.59
CA ARG A 64 26.08 -9.57 1.86
C ARG A 64 27.03 -9.50 3.06
N GLU A 65 28.30 -9.85 2.87
CA GLU A 65 29.35 -9.75 3.88
C GLU A 65 29.66 -8.29 4.30
N ASN A 66 29.34 -7.31 3.45
CA ASN A 66 29.52 -5.90 3.76
C ASN A 66 28.38 -5.35 4.62
N TYR A 67 27.18 -5.94 4.56
CA TYR A 67 26.05 -5.53 5.39
C TYR A 67 26.38 -5.68 6.88
N LEU A 68 26.19 -4.61 7.66
CA LEU A 68 26.58 -4.51 9.08
C LEU A 68 28.08 -4.73 9.36
N SER A 69 28.94 -4.61 8.35
CA SER A 69 30.39 -4.51 8.57
C SER A 69 30.75 -3.18 9.27
N PRO A 70 31.94 -3.05 9.88
CA PRO A 70 32.38 -1.77 10.45
C PRO A 70 32.34 -0.61 9.45
N ALA A 71 32.67 -0.86 8.18
CA ALA A 71 32.60 0.16 7.13
C ALA A 71 31.15 0.58 6.82
N TYR A 72 30.22 -0.39 6.76
CA TYR A 72 28.80 -0.11 6.56
C TYR A 72 28.22 0.71 7.72
N LEU A 73 28.50 0.33 8.97
CA LEU A 73 28.03 1.04 10.16
C LEU A 73 28.60 2.47 10.24
N ALA A 74 29.86 2.65 9.86
CA ALA A 74 30.47 3.98 9.78
C ALA A 74 29.82 4.87 8.71
N ALA A 75 29.55 4.33 7.51
CA ALA A 75 28.83 5.04 6.47
C ALA A 75 27.37 5.34 6.87
N TYR A 76 26.71 4.41 7.56
CA TYR A 76 25.34 4.58 8.06
C TYR A 76 25.27 5.75 9.06
N ARG A 77 26.19 5.78 10.03
CA ARG A 77 26.31 6.88 11.00
C ARG A 77 26.60 8.21 10.29
N LEU A 78 27.49 8.22 9.30
CA LEU A 78 27.82 9.41 8.52
C LEU A 78 26.60 9.94 7.75
N ALA A 79 25.87 9.06 7.06
CA ALA A 79 24.64 9.41 6.37
C ALA A 79 23.58 9.97 7.33
N ALA A 80 23.43 9.38 8.51
CA ALA A 80 22.51 9.87 9.54
C ALA A 80 22.90 11.27 10.05
N HIS A 81 24.18 11.54 10.30
CA HIS A 81 24.67 12.89 10.63
C HIS A 81 24.34 13.90 9.53
N ILE A 82 24.68 13.58 8.27
CA ILE A 82 24.41 14.45 7.11
C ILE A 82 22.90 14.70 6.96
N ALA A 83 22.06 13.67 7.13
CA ALA A 83 20.62 13.82 7.08
C ALA A 83 20.12 14.80 8.16
N GLY A 84 20.63 14.67 9.39
CA GLY A 84 20.35 15.62 10.48
C GLY A 84 20.77 17.06 10.16
N ASP A 85 21.99 17.26 9.64
CA ASP A 85 22.50 18.58 9.23
C ASP A 85 21.61 19.24 8.15
N LEU A 86 21.02 18.44 7.26
CA LEU A 86 20.12 18.89 6.19
C LEU A 86 18.65 19.01 6.63
N GLY A 87 18.33 18.64 7.88
CA GLY A 87 16.96 18.64 8.42
C GLY A 87 16.06 17.55 7.86
N LEU A 88 16.63 16.46 7.33
CA LEU A 88 15.93 15.22 6.98
C LEU A 88 15.71 14.37 8.23
N LYS A 89 14.66 13.54 8.20
CA LYS A 89 14.47 12.46 9.17
C LYS A 89 14.99 11.14 8.60
N LEU A 90 15.27 10.20 9.48
CA LEU A 90 15.79 8.88 9.13
C LEU A 90 14.92 7.79 9.78
N GLY A 91 14.55 6.79 8.99
CA GLY A 91 14.02 5.51 9.47
C GLY A 91 15.07 4.42 9.31
N ILE A 92 15.11 3.50 10.26
CA ILE A 92 15.96 2.31 10.19
C ILE A 92 15.16 1.24 9.45
N TYR A 93 15.50 0.98 8.19
CA TYR A 93 15.04 -0.23 7.53
C TYR A 93 15.71 -1.43 8.22
N ASP A 94 14.92 -2.39 8.70
CA ASP A 94 15.38 -3.34 9.71
C ASP A 94 16.28 -4.47 9.18
N ASP A 95 16.36 -4.62 7.85
CA ASP A 95 17.03 -5.78 7.27
C ASP A 95 17.86 -5.54 5.99
N TYR A 96 18.62 -6.58 5.60
CA TYR A 96 19.28 -6.69 4.30
C TYR A 96 18.25 -7.14 3.25
N ASN A 97 18.04 -6.28 2.27
CA ASN A 97 17.09 -6.49 1.18
C ASN A 97 15.65 -6.55 1.74
N TRP A 98 14.90 -7.66 1.67
CA TRP A 98 13.62 -7.90 2.37
C TRP A 98 13.36 -9.41 2.55
N ILE A 99 13.31 -9.96 3.74
CA ILE A 99 12.12 -9.81 4.54
C ILE A 99 12.59 -9.81 5.99
N SER A 100 11.93 -9.02 6.81
CA SER A 100 12.38 -8.75 8.17
C SER A 100 12.56 -10.01 9.01
N GLY A 101 13.70 -10.11 9.70
CA GLY A 101 13.97 -11.16 10.69
C GLY A 101 15.25 -11.96 10.41
N HIS A 102 15.81 -11.92 9.20
CA HIS A 102 17.03 -12.70 8.87
C HIS A 102 18.34 -11.95 9.16
N ALA A 103 18.37 -10.61 9.22
CA ALA A 103 19.58 -9.78 9.26
C ALA A 103 20.65 -10.22 8.22
N GLY A 104 20.26 -10.45 6.96
CA GLY A 104 21.15 -11.00 5.92
C GLY A 104 21.66 -12.43 6.20
N GLY A 105 20.89 -13.21 6.97
CA GLY A 105 21.20 -14.56 7.44
C GLY A 105 21.94 -14.64 8.76
N ARG A 106 22.28 -13.50 9.38
CA ARG A 106 23.00 -13.46 10.67
C ARG A 106 22.15 -14.02 11.81
N THR A 107 20.82 -13.94 11.72
CA THR A 107 19.93 -14.44 12.78
C THR A 107 20.09 -15.94 13.00
N VAL A 108 20.23 -16.72 11.91
CA VAL A 108 20.34 -18.18 11.98
C VAL A 108 21.79 -18.69 11.96
N ASP A 109 22.77 -17.81 11.73
CA ASP A 109 24.19 -18.19 11.66
C ASP A 109 24.68 -18.74 13.01
N GLY A 110 25.15 -19.99 13.00
CA GLY A 110 25.51 -20.75 14.20
C GLY A 110 24.33 -21.14 15.11
N CYS A 111 23.09 -20.81 14.74
CA CYS A 111 21.88 -20.99 15.54
C CYS A 111 20.79 -21.72 14.74
N ASP A 112 21.14 -22.89 14.20
CA ASP A 112 20.31 -23.67 13.28
C ASP A 112 18.88 -23.96 13.77
N ALA A 113 18.66 -24.04 15.09
CA ALA A 113 17.34 -24.23 15.68
C ALA A 113 16.34 -23.08 15.42
N LEU A 114 16.85 -21.88 15.07
CA LEU A 114 16.03 -20.70 14.77
C LEU A 114 15.53 -20.66 13.32
N ARG A 115 16.08 -21.50 12.44
CA ARG A 115 15.61 -21.63 11.05
C ARG A 115 14.16 -22.08 11.03
N GLU A 116 13.44 -21.64 10.01
CA GLU A 116 12.05 -22.03 9.81
C GLU A 116 11.88 -23.56 9.82
N ARG A 117 10.79 -23.99 10.45
CA ARG A 117 10.35 -25.38 10.49
C ARG A 117 8.92 -25.41 10.00
N HIS A 118 8.65 -26.30 9.05
CA HIS A 118 7.37 -26.36 8.37
C HIS A 118 6.74 -27.73 8.51
N MET A 119 5.41 -27.75 8.60
CA MET A 119 4.58 -28.94 8.59
C MET A 119 4.04 -29.19 7.20
N PHE A 120 4.30 -30.40 6.70
CA PHE A 120 3.86 -30.95 5.43
C PHE A 120 2.90 -32.11 5.69
N TRP A 121 2.13 -32.51 4.69
CA TRP A 121 1.21 -33.64 4.84
C TRP A 121 1.03 -34.47 3.57
N SER A 122 0.61 -35.70 3.76
CA SER A 122 0.20 -36.60 2.67
C SER A 122 -1.02 -37.41 3.10
N SER A 123 -1.98 -37.57 2.19
CA SER A 123 -3.20 -38.37 2.40
C SER A 123 -3.25 -39.50 1.37
N LYS A 124 -3.30 -40.76 1.82
CA LYS A 124 -3.30 -41.95 0.94
C LYS A 124 -4.20 -43.07 1.47
N SER A 125 -4.65 -43.95 0.57
CA SER A 125 -5.32 -45.22 0.93
C SER A 125 -4.34 -46.38 1.13
N SER A 126 -3.09 -46.09 1.50
CA SER A 126 -2.01 -47.07 1.76
C SER A 126 -1.34 -46.78 3.11
N SER A 127 -0.78 -47.80 3.74
CA SER A 127 -0.04 -47.64 5.01
C SER A 127 1.32 -46.94 4.84
N GLU A 128 1.80 -46.78 3.61
CA GLU A 128 3.08 -46.14 3.29
C GLU A 128 2.87 -44.88 2.43
N GLY A 129 3.74 -43.89 2.62
CA GLY A 129 3.72 -42.65 1.87
C GLY A 129 5.02 -41.85 1.96
N SER A 130 5.01 -40.66 1.39
CA SER A 130 6.19 -39.80 1.30
C SER A 130 5.82 -38.32 1.19
N ILE A 131 6.75 -37.46 1.56
CA ILE A 131 6.79 -36.02 1.26
C ILE A 131 7.97 -35.78 0.32
N THR A 132 7.71 -35.22 -0.86
CA THR A 132 8.72 -34.95 -1.91
C THR A 132 8.42 -33.63 -2.65
N GLY A 133 9.42 -33.09 -3.33
CA GLY A 133 9.22 -31.95 -4.24
C GLY A 133 8.89 -30.65 -3.52
N ILE A 134 9.42 -30.45 -2.30
CA ILE A 134 9.20 -29.21 -1.54
C ILE A 134 9.91 -28.05 -2.24
N HIS A 135 9.15 -27.02 -2.61
CA HIS A 135 9.67 -25.83 -3.27
C HIS A 135 8.90 -24.56 -2.86
N PRO A 136 9.55 -23.37 -2.82
CA PRO A 136 8.93 -22.08 -2.53
C PRO A 136 8.57 -21.34 -3.84
N PRO A 137 7.33 -21.45 -4.37
CA PRO A 137 7.03 -21.00 -5.72
C PRO A 137 7.24 -19.50 -5.92
N PHE A 138 6.93 -18.69 -4.89
CA PHE A 138 7.11 -17.24 -4.91
C PHE A 138 8.57 -16.86 -5.15
N VAL A 139 9.49 -17.45 -4.39
CA VAL A 139 10.93 -17.17 -4.45
C VAL A 139 11.51 -17.67 -5.79
N GLU A 140 11.12 -18.86 -6.23
CA GLU A 140 11.58 -19.42 -7.52
C GLU A 140 11.18 -18.55 -8.71
N THR A 141 9.97 -17.97 -8.70
CA THR A 141 9.52 -17.07 -9.78
C THR A 141 10.30 -15.77 -9.86
N MET A 142 10.88 -15.30 -8.74
CA MET A 142 11.73 -14.11 -8.71
C MET A 142 13.14 -14.38 -9.25
N GLY A 143 13.59 -15.64 -9.25
CA GLY A 143 14.82 -16.06 -9.92
C GLY A 143 15.96 -16.47 -8.98
N PRO A 144 17.09 -16.89 -9.56
CA PRO A 144 18.16 -17.58 -8.83
C PRO A 144 18.90 -16.71 -7.81
N ASP A 145 18.97 -15.40 -8.01
CA ASP A 145 19.62 -14.48 -7.06
C ASP A 145 18.82 -14.34 -5.77
N ILE A 146 17.49 -14.24 -5.89
CA ILE A 146 16.56 -14.22 -4.76
C ILE A 146 16.59 -15.57 -4.02
N LEU A 147 16.63 -16.68 -4.77
CA LEU A 147 16.78 -18.02 -4.18
C LEU A 147 18.12 -18.18 -3.44
N ARG A 148 19.25 -17.74 -4.01
CA ARG A 148 20.58 -17.78 -3.36
C ARG A 148 20.67 -16.89 -2.13
N TRP A 149 19.89 -15.82 -2.13
CA TRP A 149 19.79 -14.94 -0.99
C TRP A 149 19.01 -15.58 0.16
N GLN A 150 17.84 -16.17 -0.09
CA GLN A 150 17.08 -16.83 0.98
C GLN A 150 17.64 -18.20 1.39
N TYR A 151 18.34 -18.90 0.50
CA TYR A 151 18.84 -20.25 0.75
C TYR A 151 20.33 -20.39 0.45
N GLU A 152 21.05 -21.05 1.36
CA GLU A 152 22.46 -21.39 1.17
C GLU A 152 22.68 -22.21 -0.10
N ALA A 153 23.67 -21.81 -0.90
CA ALA A 153 23.95 -22.34 -2.23
C ALA A 153 22.75 -22.31 -3.22
N GLY A 154 21.67 -21.58 -2.91
CA GLY A 154 20.44 -21.58 -3.71
C GLY A 154 19.70 -22.92 -3.68
N LYS A 155 19.83 -23.70 -2.61
CA LYS A 155 19.21 -25.02 -2.47
C LYS A 155 18.18 -25.06 -1.36
N VAL A 156 17.02 -25.64 -1.64
CA VAL A 156 15.97 -25.86 -0.63
C VAL A 156 16.13 -27.27 -0.07
N GLU A 157 16.70 -27.37 1.13
CA GLU A 157 17.00 -28.63 1.79
C GLU A 157 16.44 -28.65 3.22
N TRP A 158 16.19 -29.86 3.71
CA TRP A 158 15.43 -30.14 4.93
C TRP A 158 16.12 -31.18 5.80
N CYS A 159 15.92 -31.07 7.10
CA CYS A 159 16.47 -31.97 8.11
C CYS A 159 15.49 -32.11 9.29
N ASP A 160 15.89 -32.89 10.29
CA ASP A 160 15.12 -33.10 11.53
C ASP A 160 13.66 -33.55 11.33
N TRP A 161 13.40 -34.30 10.26
CA TRP A 161 12.08 -34.82 9.91
C TRP A 161 11.42 -35.56 11.09
N THR A 162 10.18 -35.19 11.43
CA THR A 162 9.42 -35.70 12.59
C THR A 162 7.95 -35.92 12.23
N VAL A 163 7.37 -37.05 12.62
CA VAL A 163 5.91 -37.28 12.51
C VAL A 163 5.24 -36.56 13.67
N GLU A 164 4.46 -35.52 13.36
CA GLU A 164 3.76 -34.73 14.39
C GLU A 164 2.34 -35.25 14.65
N ALA A 165 1.70 -35.82 13.63
CA ALA A 165 0.39 -36.42 13.74
C ALA A 165 0.14 -37.43 12.61
N ALA A 166 -0.64 -38.47 12.88
CA ALA A 166 -1.19 -39.34 11.86
C ALA A 166 -2.61 -39.76 12.22
N VAL A 167 -3.52 -39.76 11.25
CA VAL A 167 -4.93 -40.09 11.46
C VAL A 167 -5.48 -40.99 10.37
N LEU A 168 -6.30 -41.95 10.77
CA LEU A 168 -7.19 -42.70 9.88
C LEU A 168 -8.56 -42.04 9.86
N HIS A 169 -9.12 -41.88 8.67
CA HIS A 169 -10.46 -41.32 8.49
C HIS A 169 -11.17 -41.94 7.27
N PRO A 170 -12.52 -41.96 7.26
CA PRO A 170 -13.29 -42.44 6.11
C PRO A 170 -13.11 -41.54 4.88
N LEU A 171 -13.10 -42.15 3.70
CA LEU A 171 -13.15 -41.46 2.40
C LEU A 171 -14.57 -41.00 2.02
N SER A 172 -15.61 -41.59 2.61
CA SER A 172 -17.00 -41.23 2.36
C SER A 172 -17.42 -39.88 2.95
N GLY A 173 -16.51 -39.21 3.67
CA GLY A 173 -16.78 -38.01 4.45
C GLY A 173 -16.80 -38.29 5.95
N ILE A 174 -16.52 -37.25 6.74
CA ILE A 174 -16.40 -37.31 8.20
C ILE A 174 -17.57 -36.49 8.78
N GLU A 175 -18.43 -37.14 9.56
CA GLU A 175 -19.60 -36.49 10.17
C GLU A 175 -19.27 -35.82 11.52
N ASN A 176 -18.32 -36.42 12.27
CA ASN A 176 -17.84 -35.92 13.55
C ASN A 176 -16.44 -36.47 13.85
N LEU A 177 -15.82 -35.96 14.91
CA LEU A 177 -14.46 -36.29 15.31
C LEU A 177 -14.26 -37.74 15.76
N ASP A 178 -15.30 -38.48 16.14
CA ASP A 178 -15.18 -39.87 16.60
C ASP A 178 -14.90 -40.84 15.45
N ALA A 179 -15.25 -40.46 14.22
CA ALA A 179 -14.90 -41.19 13.01
C ALA A 179 -13.40 -41.09 12.63
N VAL A 180 -12.62 -40.27 13.36
CA VAL A 180 -11.19 -40.06 13.13
C VAL A 180 -10.39 -40.75 14.22
N SER A 181 -9.54 -41.70 13.83
CA SER A 181 -8.66 -42.43 14.73
C SER A 181 -7.25 -41.88 14.68
N ASP A 182 -6.70 -41.50 15.84
CA ASP A 182 -5.30 -41.09 15.96
C ASP A 182 -4.39 -42.32 15.93
N VAL A 183 -3.48 -42.36 14.97
CA VAL A 183 -2.50 -43.43 14.75
C VAL A 183 -1.06 -42.91 14.75
N THR A 184 -0.84 -41.77 15.39
CA THR A 184 0.47 -41.09 15.44
C THR A 184 1.54 -42.01 16.03
N ALA A 185 1.24 -42.67 17.15
CA ALA A 185 2.20 -43.54 17.85
C ALA A 185 2.61 -44.79 17.05
N GLN A 186 1.85 -45.18 16.02
CA GLN A 186 2.13 -46.32 15.15
C GLN A 186 2.78 -45.90 13.82
N THR A 187 3.00 -44.61 13.59
CA THR A 187 3.50 -44.10 12.32
C THR A 187 4.94 -43.64 12.47
N ASN A 188 5.85 -44.20 11.67
CA ASN A 188 7.29 -43.96 11.77
C ASN A 188 7.90 -43.56 10.43
N ILE A 189 8.96 -42.75 10.47
CA ILE A 189 9.77 -42.42 9.28
C ILE A 189 10.63 -43.64 8.94
N THR A 190 10.56 -44.10 7.69
CA THR A 190 11.28 -45.28 7.19
C THR A 190 12.52 -44.92 6.39
N ALA A 191 12.51 -43.80 5.68
CA ALA A 191 13.66 -43.26 4.96
C ALA A 191 13.56 -41.73 4.90
N ARG A 192 14.69 -41.04 4.88
CA ARG A 192 14.75 -39.58 4.75
C ARG A 192 16.09 -39.13 4.18
N ASP A 193 16.06 -38.05 3.43
CA ASP A 193 17.24 -37.32 2.98
C ASP A 193 16.97 -35.80 3.04
N ALA A 194 17.79 -35.01 2.33
CA ALA A 194 17.68 -33.56 2.33
C ALA A 194 16.45 -33.02 1.57
N VAL A 195 15.79 -33.82 0.74
CA VAL A 195 14.70 -33.37 -0.16
C VAL A 195 13.43 -34.22 -0.05
N SER A 196 13.47 -35.32 0.71
CA SER A 196 12.37 -36.26 0.83
C SER A 196 12.30 -36.96 2.19
N CYS A 197 11.10 -37.38 2.54
CA CYS A 197 10.83 -38.19 3.73
C CYS A 197 9.74 -39.22 3.44
N SER A 198 10.04 -40.50 3.67
CA SER A 198 9.11 -41.63 3.56
C SER A 198 8.70 -42.11 4.95
N TYR A 199 7.45 -42.56 5.07
CA TYR A 199 6.88 -43.03 6.33
C TYR A 199 6.06 -44.32 6.13
N ALA A 200 5.87 -45.05 7.23
CA ALA A 200 4.99 -46.21 7.30
C ALA A 200 4.19 -46.21 8.60
N PHE A 201 2.90 -46.53 8.49
CA PHE A 201 2.00 -46.85 9.59
C PHE A 201 2.04 -48.36 9.88
N ASP A 202 2.39 -48.73 11.11
CA ASP A 202 2.38 -50.11 11.62
C ASP A 202 0.94 -50.57 11.92
N GLY A 203 0.19 -50.73 10.84
CA GLY A 203 -1.21 -51.13 10.82
C GLY A 203 -1.75 -51.23 9.41
N HIS A 204 -3.05 -51.45 9.28
CA HIS A 204 -3.70 -51.64 7.98
C HIS A 204 -4.73 -50.54 7.72
N VAL A 205 -4.54 -49.78 6.65
CA VAL A 205 -5.56 -48.85 6.13
C VAL A 205 -6.63 -49.69 5.44
N LYS A 206 -7.87 -49.68 5.96
CA LYS A 206 -8.94 -50.51 5.39
C LYS A 206 -9.46 -49.92 4.08
N ALA A 207 -10.11 -50.75 3.28
CA ALA A 207 -10.84 -50.27 2.11
C ALA A 207 -11.89 -49.23 2.52
N GLY A 208 -11.86 -48.06 1.89
CA GLY A 208 -12.73 -46.92 2.22
C GLY A 208 -12.17 -45.97 3.29
N GLU A 209 -10.99 -46.24 3.84
CA GLU A 209 -10.26 -45.33 4.72
C GLU A 209 -9.10 -44.64 3.97
N ALA A 210 -8.65 -43.52 4.51
CA ALA A 210 -7.40 -42.87 4.17
C ALA A 210 -6.58 -42.61 5.43
N LEU A 211 -5.28 -42.76 5.30
CA LEU A 211 -4.27 -42.32 6.25
C LEU A 211 -3.79 -40.94 5.83
N THR A 212 -3.93 -39.96 6.72
CA THR A 212 -3.31 -38.64 6.59
C THR A 212 -2.21 -38.50 7.61
N VAL A 213 -0.98 -38.23 7.16
CA VAL A 213 0.21 -38.06 8.01
C VAL A 213 0.74 -36.64 7.87
N PHE A 214 1.00 -36.00 9.00
CA PHE A 214 1.58 -34.68 9.13
C PHE A 214 3.02 -34.82 9.61
N ILE A 215 3.96 -34.28 8.84
CA ILE A 215 5.40 -34.38 9.09
C ILE A 215 5.99 -32.98 9.15
N SER A 216 6.68 -32.64 10.23
CA SER A 216 7.47 -31.41 10.30
C SER A 216 8.91 -31.64 9.84
N ALA A 217 9.52 -30.63 9.24
CA ALA A 217 10.95 -30.60 8.96
C ALA A 217 11.49 -29.19 9.09
N ARG A 218 12.74 -29.08 9.55
CA ARG A 218 13.47 -27.80 9.63
C ARG A 218 14.30 -27.61 8.38
N SER A 219 14.32 -26.42 7.80
CA SER A 219 15.22 -26.18 6.68
C SER A 219 16.67 -26.22 7.16
N SER A 220 17.53 -26.92 6.42
CA SER A 220 18.98 -26.95 6.67
C SER A 220 19.73 -25.82 5.97
N THR A 221 19.08 -25.11 5.03
CA THR A 221 19.74 -24.13 4.16
C THR A 221 19.08 -22.76 4.16
N SER A 222 17.84 -22.61 4.66
CA SER A 222 17.15 -21.32 4.62
C SER A 222 17.71 -20.33 5.65
N ARG A 223 17.82 -19.07 5.25
CA ARG A 223 18.14 -17.93 6.12
C ARG A 223 16.90 -17.37 6.82
N LEU A 224 15.73 -17.87 6.43
CA LEU A 224 14.45 -17.49 7.02
C LEU A 224 14.33 -18.04 8.44
N ILE A 225 13.72 -17.23 9.31
CA ILE A 225 13.50 -17.58 10.71
C ILE A 225 12.17 -18.28 10.92
N ASN A 226 12.05 -18.98 12.04
CA ASN A 226 10.76 -19.45 12.53
C ASN A 226 10.05 -18.34 13.33
N TYR A 227 9.07 -17.68 12.73
CA TYR A 227 8.30 -16.60 13.39
C TYR A 227 7.43 -17.07 14.56
N LEU A 228 7.37 -18.38 14.85
CA LEU A 228 6.73 -18.90 16.07
C LEU A 228 7.69 -18.91 17.28
N LEU A 229 8.97 -18.58 17.09
CA LEU A 229 9.99 -18.58 18.13
C LEU A 229 10.35 -17.15 18.54
N PRO A 230 10.05 -16.71 19.77
CA PRO A 230 10.51 -15.39 20.25
C PRO A 230 12.03 -15.27 20.24
N GLU A 231 12.76 -16.38 20.45
CA GLU A 231 14.23 -16.41 20.42
C GLU A 231 14.79 -16.03 19.05
N ALA A 232 14.04 -16.25 17.98
CA ALA A 232 14.45 -15.83 16.64
C ALA A 232 14.37 -14.30 16.50
N ALA A 233 13.32 -13.68 17.05
CA ALA A 233 13.17 -12.22 17.07
C ALA A 233 14.21 -11.55 17.99
N GLU A 234 14.47 -12.13 19.17
CA GLU A 234 15.54 -11.68 20.08
C GLU A 234 16.90 -11.73 19.39
N ARG A 235 17.21 -12.84 18.71
CA ARG A 235 18.46 -12.98 17.98
C ARG A 235 18.56 -11.99 16.82
N PHE A 236 17.47 -11.76 16.09
CA PHE A 236 17.40 -10.75 15.02
C PHE A 236 17.73 -9.36 15.54
N ILE A 237 17.15 -8.97 16.68
CA ILE A 237 17.46 -7.73 17.38
C ILE A 237 18.97 -7.67 17.70
N ASP A 238 19.52 -8.72 18.29
CA ASP A 238 20.92 -8.74 18.75
C ASP A 238 21.94 -8.57 17.63
N VAL A 239 21.72 -9.21 16.49
CA VAL A 239 22.70 -9.25 15.39
C VAL A 239 22.39 -8.29 14.24
N GLY A 240 21.17 -7.75 14.19
CA GLY A 240 20.69 -6.82 13.17
C GLY A 240 20.51 -5.40 13.71
N LEU A 241 19.51 -5.23 14.59
CA LEU A 241 19.07 -3.90 15.05
C LEU A 241 20.02 -3.26 16.08
N ASN A 242 20.49 -4.00 17.08
CA ASN A 242 21.37 -3.49 18.12
C ASN A 242 22.69 -2.90 17.57
N PRO A 243 23.35 -3.51 16.55
CA PRO A 243 24.48 -2.89 15.85
C PRO A 243 24.15 -1.53 15.23
N LEU A 244 22.98 -1.39 14.59
CA LEU A 244 22.54 -0.12 14.01
C LEU A 244 22.25 0.93 15.09
N LEU A 245 21.55 0.55 16.17
CA LEU A 245 21.29 1.45 17.30
C LEU A 245 22.59 1.95 17.93
N THR A 246 23.56 1.06 18.13
CA THR A 246 24.88 1.42 18.66
C THR A 246 25.59 2.41 17.72
N ALA A 247 25.56 2.15 16.40
CA ALA A 247 26.15 3.06 15.42
C ALA A 247 25.45 4.43 15.38
N LEU A 248 24.18 4.50 15.77
CA LEU A 248 23.36 5.71 15.79
C LEU A 248 23.30 6.40 17.15
N GLU A 249 24.14 6.02 18.12
CA GLU A 249 24.17 6.68 19.43
C GLU A 249 24.38 8.20 19.30
N GLY A 250 23.52 8.99 19.96
CA GLY A 250 23.46 10.44 19.84
C GLY A 250 22.67 10.98 18.64
N LEU A 251 22.12 10.10 17.79
CA LEU A 251 21.28 10.43 16.63
C LEU A 251 19.89 9.76 16.68
N LEU A 252 19.61 8.98 17.72
CA LEU A 252 18.29 8.38 17.99
C LEU A 252 17.29 9.48 18.34
N LEU A 253 16.01 9.22 18.04
CA LEU A 253 14.88 10.16 18.10
C LEU A 253 14.94 11.27 17.04
N ASP A 254 16.12 11.87 16.83
CA ASP A 254 16.35 12.87 15.80
C ASP A 254 17.81 12.82 15.31
N PRO A 255 18.07 12.53 14.02
CA PRO A 255 17.11 12.27 12.95
C PRO A 255 16.52 10.85 12.92
N ALA A 256 17.10 9.86 13.61
CA ALA A 256 16.68 8.46 13.51
C ALA A 256 15.51 8.12 14.46
N GLY A 257 14.28 8.19 13.95
CA GLY A 257 13.07 8.18 14.78
C GLY A 257 12.34 6.84 14.93
N PHE A 258 12.53 5.90 13.99
CA PHE A 258 11.76 4.66 13.96
C PHE A 258 12.50 3.51 13.28
N VAL A 259 12.10 2.29 13.59
CA VAL A 259 12.42 1.06 12.86
C VAL A 259 11.24 0.69 11.97
N PHE A 260 11.54 0.30 10.73
CA PHE A 260 10.59 -0.13 9.72
C PHE A 260 10.87 -1.58 9.34
N TYR A 261 9.92 -2.47 9.63
CA TYR A 261 9.94 -3.84 9.11
C TYR A 261 9.19 -3.94 7.78
N ASP A 262 9.64 -4.83 6.91
CA ASP A 262 9.12 -5.03 5.56
C ASP A 262 8.87 -6.52 5.30
N GLN A 263 7.60 -6.83 5.03
CA GLN A 263 7.12 -8.10 4.51
C GLN A 263 7.56 -9.37 5.28
N PRO A 264 7.55 -9.40 6.64
CA PRO A 264 7.85 -10.62 7.40
C PRO A 264 6.95 -11.78 6.96
N ALA A 265 7.57 -12.86 6.49
CA ALA A 265 6.89 -14.04 5.96
C ALA A 265 7.80 -15.26 5.98
N ALA A 266 7.20 -16.46 6.01
CA ALA A 266 7.94 -17.72 5.96
C ALA A 266 7.57 -18.55 4.73
N GLY A 267 8.48 -18.58 3.74
CA GLY A 267 8.74 -19.70 2.83
C GLY A 267 7.63 -20.27 1.93
N PHE A 268 6.35 -19.90 2.09
CA PHE A 268 5.16 -20.28 1.30
C PHE A 268 5.24 -21.60 0.50
N TYR A 269 5.66 -22.69 1.13
CA TYR A 269 6.07 -23.90 0.41
C TYR A 269 4.90 -24.68 -0.18
N ARG A 270 5.17 -25.36 -1.30
CA ARG A 270 4.33 -26.43 -1.89
C ARG A 270 5.17 -27.70 -2.05
N TRP A 271 4.51 -28.84 -2.16
CA TRP A 271 5.13 -30.16 -2.37
C TRP A 271 4.19 -31.08 -3.14
N ASP A 272 4.67 -32.23 -3.60
CA ASP A 272 3.95 -33.08 -4.56
C ASP A 272 2.67 -33.70 -3.98
N GLN A 273 2.65 -34.00 -2.68
CA GLN A 273 1.54 -34.68 -2.01
C GLN A 273 0.53 -33.74 -1.34
N ILE A 274 0.69 -32.42 -1.49
CA ILE A 274 -0.23 -31.45 -0.91
C ILE A 274 -1.66 -31.68 -1.42
N SER A 275 -2.62 -31.68 -0.49
CA SER A 275 -4.05 -31.83 -0.81
C SER A 275 -4.91 -31.13 0.23
N GLY A 276 -6.17 -30.85 -0.12
CA GLY A 276 -7.13 -30.20 0.77
C GLY A 276 -7.24 -28.68 0.57
N ASP A 277 -7.73 -28.02 1.62
CA ASP A 277 -8.14 -26.60 1.62
C ASP A 277 -6.96 -25.62 1.76
N LEU A 278 -5.83 -26.06 2.32
CA LEU A 278 -4.68 -25.22 2.64
C LEU A 278 -3.68 -25.18 1.48
N GLY A 279 -3.27 -23.97 1.08
CA GLY A 279 -2.46 -23.74 -0.12
C GLY A 279 -0.94 -23.85 0.05
N ASN A 280 -0.44 -23.69 1.27
CA ASN A 280 1.00 -23.68 1.61
C ASN A 280 1.25 -24.43 2.93
N SER A 281 2.50 -24.75 3.23
CA SER A 281 2.89 -25.34 4.53
C SER A 281 2.60 -24.40 5.71
N LEU A 282 2.50 -24.99 6.91
CA LEU A 282 2.36 -24.25 8.18
C LEU A 282 3.71 -24.18 8.87
N LEU A 283 4.08 -23.03 9.47
CA LEU A 283 5.19 -23.03 10.42
C LEU A 283 4.88 -23.94 11.60
N PHE A 284 5.92 -24.53 12.18
CA PHE A 284 5.80 -25.45 13.29
C PHE A 284 6.80 -25.12 14.39
N ALA A 285 6.32 -25.07 15.62
CA ALA A 285 7.07 -25.04 16.86
C ALA A 285 6.26 -25.80 17.91
N SER A 286 6.89 -26.33 18.96
CA SER A 286 6.20 -27.10 20.00
C SER A 286 5.05 -26.33 20.65
N ALA A 287 5.22 -25.02 20.87
CA ALA A 287 4.20 -24.14 21.43
C ALA A 287 2.91 -24.07 20.60
N LEU A 288 2.97 -24.37 19.29
CA LEU A 288 1.80 -24.37 18.41
C LEU A 288 0.78 -25.43 18.84
N GLN A 289 1.26 -26.62 19.18
CA GLN A 289 0.39 -27.72 19.60
C GLN A 289 -0.35 -27.37 20.88
N GLU A 290 0.36 -26.90 21.91
CA GLU A 290 -0.22 -26.52 23.20
C GLU A 290 -1.25 -25.39 23.03
N THR A 291 -0.89 -24.34 22.28
CA THR A 291 -1.76 -23.18 22.03
C THR A 291 -3.05 -23.57 21.31
N THR A 292 -2.95 -24.41 20.29
CA THR A 292 -4.10 -24.77 19.46
C THR A 292 -5.01 -25.79 20.14
N VAL A 293 -4.45 -26.74 20.89
CA VAL A 293 -5.25 -27.64 21.74
C VAL A 293 -6.00 -26.85 22.80
N GLN A 294 -5.34 -25.90 23.46
CA GLN A 294 -5.98 -25.04 24.47
C GLN A 294 -7.11 -24.20 23.88
N LYS A 295 -6.91 -23.55 22.72
CA LYS A 295 -7.92 -22.70 22.09
C LYS A 295 -9.13 -23.47 21.53
N THR A 296 -8.91 -24.69 21.03
CA THR A 296 -9.96 -25.45 20.34
C THR A 296 -10.68 -26.45 21.24
N GLY A 297 -10.02 -26.92 22.30
CA GLY A 297 -10.47 -28.04 23.13
C GLY A 297 -10.44 -29.41 22.42
N ALA A 298 -9.77 -29.53 21.28
CA ALA A 298 -9.72 -30.76 20.48
C ALA A 298 -8.29 -31.35 20.40
N PRO A 299 -8.14 -32.68 20.14
CA PRO A 299 -6.82 -33.28 19.93
C PRO A 299 -6.12 -32.72 18.69
N PHE A 300 -4.81 -32.43 18.80
CA PHE A 300 -4.03 -31.77 17.75
C PHE A 300 -4.15 -32.42 16.37
N ALA A 301 -4.00 -33.75 16.29
CA ALA A 301 -4.11 -34.51 15.04
C ALA A 301 -5.47 -34.32 14.33
N LYS A 302 -6.55 -34.18 15.11
CA LYS A 302 -7.90 -33.95 14.59
C LYS A 302 -8.11 -32.50 14.15
N ILE A 303 -7.51 -31.54 14.86
CA ILE A 303 -7.49 -30.13 14.44
C ILE A 303 -6.82 -30.02 13.06
N LEU A 304 -5.65 -30.62 12.89
CA LEU A 304 -4.90 -30.59 11.63
C LEU A 304 -5.72 -31.17 10.47
N LEU A 305 -6.45 -32.27 10.69
CA LEU A 305 -7.34 -32.83 9.68
C LEU A 305 -8.46 -31.86 9.29
N ALA A 306 -9.02 -31.13 10.26
CA ALA A 306 -10.04 -30.11 10.02
C ALA A 306 -9.53 -28.97 9.13
N LEU A 307 -8.23 -28.64 9.19
CA LEU A 307 -7.63 -27.63 8.30
C LEU A 307 -7.64 -28.06 6.84
N LEU A 308 -7.55 -29.37 6.57
CA LEU A 308 -7.46 -29.90 5.20
C LEU A 308 -8.82 -30.15 4.57
N GLN A 309 -9.82 -30.58 5.35
CA GLN A 309 -11.12 -31.00 4.82
C GLN A 309 -12.27 -30.78 5.82
N ASN A 310 -13.49 -30.96 5.33
CA ASN A 310 -14.69 -30.91 6.17
C ASN A 310 -14.77 -32.17 7.05
N ILE A 311 -14.83 -31.96 8.37
CA ILE A 311 -14.93 -32.97 9.41
C ILE A 311 -16.29 -32.95 10.14
N GLY A 312 -17.29 -32.30 9.54
CA GLY A 312 -18.63 -32.13 10.11
C GLY A 312 -18.81 -30.77 10.77
N HIS A 313 -19.70 -30.72 11.77
CA HIS A 313 -20.18 -29.47 12.38
C HIS A 313 -19.08 -28.63 13.05
N ASP A 314 -17.99 -29.26 13.50
CA ASP A 314 -16.86 -28.58 14.16
C ASP A 314 -15.88 -27.90 13.20
N THR A 315 -15.93 -28.20 11.90
CA THR A 315 -14.90 -27.78 10.92
C THR A 315 -14.57 -26.28 11.00
N LEU A 316 -15.59 -25.44 10.86
CA LEU A 316 -15.40 -24.00 10.78
C LEU A 316 -14.88 -23.43 12.10
N ARG A 317 -15.40 -23.93 13.24
CA ARG A 317 -14.96 -23.53 14.58
C ARG A 317 -13.50 -23.90 14.82
N LEU A 318 -13.12 -25.14 14.54
CA LEU A 318 -11.74 -25.61 14.75
C LEU A 318 -10.75 -24.87 13.85
N ARG A 319 -11.10 -24.63 12.57
CA ARG A 319 -10.26 -23.84 11.67
C ARG A 319 -10.08 -22.41 12.20
N ALA A 320 -11.17 -21.75 12.57
CA ALA A 320 -11.12 -20.37 13.05
C ALA A 320 -10.26 -20.24 14.32
N GLN A 321 -10.48 -21.12 15.30
CA GLN A 321 -9.76 -21.13 16.57
C GLN A 321 -8.28 -21.55 16.41
N PHE A 322 -7.97 -22.48 15.50
CA PHE A 322 -6.59 -22.82 15.17
C PHE A 322 -5.83 -21.62 14.63
N TYR A 323 -6.35 -20.96 13.58
CA TYR A 323 -5.64 -19.84 12.96
C TYR A 323 -5.61 -18.60 13.85
N ALA A 324 -6.62 -18.37 14.69
CA ALA A 324 -6.55 -17.33 15.73
C ALA A 324 -5.41 -17.61 16.73
N GLY A 325 -5.17 -18.88 17.09
CA GLY A 325 -4.01 -19.28 17.91
C GLY A 325 -2.68 -19.14 17.20
N TYR A 326 -2.61 -19.64 15.97
CA TYR A 326 -1.42 -19.59 15.14
C TYR A 326 -0.97 -18.15 14.86
N SER A 327 -1.91 -17.28 14.48
CA SER A 327 -1.65 -15.86 14.22
C SER A 327 -1.25 -15.12 15.50
N ALA A 328 -1.94 -15.34 16.63
CA ALA A 328 -1.56 -14.72 17.90
C ALA A 328 -0.15 -15.14 18.36
N LEU A 329 0.20 -16.42 18.24
CA LEU A 329 1.52 -16.94 18.58
C LEU A 329 2.62 -16.31 17.72
N MET A 330 2.41 -16.25 16.40
CA MET A 330 3.33 -15.60 15.47
C MET A 330 3.49 -14.11 15.78
N ASN A 331 2.37 -13.42 16.02
CA ASN A 331 2.39 -11.99 16.22
C ASN A 331 3.12 -11.58 17.51
N GLU A 332 2.85 -12.30 18.60
CA GLU A 332 3.49 -12.06 19.89
C GLU A 332 4.99 -12.40 19.86
N ALA A 333 5.37 -13.51 19.21
CA ALA A 333 6.76 -13.95 19.14
C ALA A 333 7.65 -12.95 18.40
N PHE A 334 7.20 -12.43 17.25
CA PHE A 334 7.99 -11.50 16.44
C PHE A 334 7.70 -10.03 16.76
N PHE A 335 6.48 -9.55 16.48
CA PHE A 335 6.14 -8.12 16.64
C PHE A 335 6.03 -7.71 18.10
N GLY A 336 5.53 -8.59 18.98
CA GLY A 336 5.52 -8.35 20.43
C GLY A 336 6.93 -8.15 21.00
N THR A 337 7.88 -8.97 20.56
CA THR A 337 9.29 -8.86 20.94
C THR A 337 9.93 -7.58 20.41
N LEU A 338 9.74 -7.25 19.13
CA LEU A 338 10.20 -5.98 18.55
C LEU A 338 9.58 -4.77 19.28
N ARG A 339 8.28 -4.82 19.58
CA ARG A 339 7.59 -3.74 20.29
C ARG A 339 8.18 -3.49 21.67
N ARG A 340 8.37 -4.55 22.48
CA ARG A 340 9.02 -4.43 23.80
C ARG A 340 10.41 -3.82 23.69
N TRP A 341 11.20 -4.27 22.73
CA TRP A 341 12.54 -3.73 22.49
C TRP A 341 12.48 -2.25 22.09
N SER A 342 11.55 -1.87 21.21
CA SER A 342 11.32 -0.49 20.78
C SER A 342 10.94 0.42 21.96
N ASP A 343 10.02 -0.03 22.82
CA ASP A 343 9.59 0.69 24.02
C ASP A 343 10.77 0.94 24.98
N VAL A 344 11.65 -0.04 25.17
CA VAL A 344 12.85 0.07 26.04
C VAL A 344 13.85 1.09 25.50
N HIS A 345 14.02 1.20 24.19
CA HIS A 345 15.00 2.09 23.56
C HIS A 345 14.41 3.45 23.16
N GLY A 346 13.10 3.65 23.33
CA GLY A 346 12.41 4.88 22.95
C GLY A 346 12.33 5.12 21.44
N ILE A 347 12.53 4.10 20.61
CA ILE A 347 12.44 4.18 19.15
C ILE A 347 11.08 3.67 18.68
N LEU A 348 10.44 4.36 17.73
CA LEU A 348 9.13 3.92 17.23
C LEU A 348 9.27 2.65 16.37
N LEU A 349 8.20 1.88 16.29
CA LEU A 349 8.10 0.65 15.50
C LEU A 349 6.98 0.84 14.48
N THR A 350 7.30 0.64 13.22
CA THR A 350 6.35 0.70 12.10
C THR A 350 6.79 -0.33 11.05
N GLY A 351 6.01 -0.48 10.00
CA GLY A 351 6.26 -1.44 8.94
C GLY A 351 4.97 -2.07 8.42
N HIS A 352 5.10 -2.88 7.39
CA HIS A 352 4.01 -3.65 6.82
C HIS A 352 4.42 -5.07 6.48
N GLU A 353 3.42 -5.89 6.25
CA GLU A 353 3.48 -7.30 5.95
C GLU A 353 3.15 -7.56 4.46
N ILE A 354 3.29 -8.80 4.00
CA ILE A 354 2.90 -9.15 2.62
C ILE A 354 1.38 -9.10 2.50
N LEU A 355 0.86 -8.14 1.75
CA LEU A 355 -0.59 -7.92 1.66
C LEU A 355 -1.25 -8.73 0.54
N PRO A 356 -2.21 -9.63 0.84
CA PRO A 356 -2.91 -10.44 -0.17
C PRO A 356 -3.85 -9.63 -1.08
N HIS A 357 -4.15 -8.38 -0.73
CA HIS A 357 -5.06 -7.49 -1.47
C HIS A 357 -4.34 -6.44 -2.31
N ILE A 358 -3.01 -6.48 -2.39
CA ILE A 358 -2.27 -5.44 -3.09
C ILE A 358 -2.66 -5.36 -4.56
N ALA A 359 -2.76 -4.15 -5.10
CA ALA A 359 -3.33 -3.83 -6.42
C ALA A 359 -4.80 -4.26 -6.62
N SER A 360 -5.56 -4.51 -5.56
CA SER A 360 -6.96 -4.96 -5.62
C SER A 360 -7.87 -4.28 -4.60
N TRP A 361 -9.17 -4.30 -4.89
CA TRP A 361 -10.23 -4.03 -3.91
C TRP A 361 -10.69 -5.28 -3.17
N SER A 362 -10.44 -6.46 -3.71
CA SER A 362 -10.77 -7.73 -3.06
C SER A 362 -9.68 -8.13 -2.06
N LEU A 363 -10.05 -8.59 -0.87
CA LEU A 363 -9.08 -8.94 0.20
C LEU A 363 -8.00 -9.96 -0.23
N ASN A 364 -8.30 -10.82 -1.21
CA ASN A 364 -7.39 -11.84 -1.72
C ASN A 364 -7.18 -11.69 -3.24
N GLY A 365 -7.34 -10.47 -3.78
CA GLY A 365 -7.23 -10.21 -5.21
C GLY A 365 -5.82 -9.99 -5.74
N GLY A 366 -4.82 -9.92 -4.85
CA GLY A 366 -3.40 -9.77 -5.17
C GLY A 366 -2.68 -11.11 -5.40
N PHE A 367 -1.75 -11.46 -4.52
CA PHE A 367 -0.90 -12.66 -4.67
C PHE A 367 -1.69 -13.96 -4.48
N THR A 368 -2.07 -14.62 -5.57
CA THR A 368 -2.87 -15.86 -5.53
C THR A 368 -2.08 -17.12 -5.13
N SER A 369 -0.75 -17.04 -5.10
CA SER A 369 0.12 -18.15 -4.68
C SER A 369 0.30 -18.25 -3.16
N ILE A 370 -0.22 -17.28 -2.41
CA ILE A 370 -0.11 -17.18 -0.95
C ILE A 370 -1.46 -17.51 -0.32
N ASP A 371 -1.49 -18.47 0.59
CA ASP A 371 -2.60 -18.62 1.53
C ASP A 371 -2.41 -17.63 2.69
N PRO A 372 -3.23 -16.57 2.80
CA PRO A 372 -3.02 -15.52 3.80
C PRO A 372 -3.11 -16.06 5.24
N ARG A 373 -3.80 -17.18 5.47
CA ARG A 373 -3.95 -17.78 6.80
C ARG A 373 -2.63 -18.25 7.41
N VAL A 374 -1.58 -18.42 6.59
CA VAL A 374 -0.25 -18.84 7.07
C VAL A 374 0.73 -17.67 7.24
N ALA A 375 0.29 -16.45 6.93
CA ALA A 375 1.08 -15.22 7.04
C ALA A 375 0.57 -14.33 8.19
N PRO A 376 1.38 -13.40 8.73
CA PRO A 376 0.90 -12.41 9.70
C PRO A 376 -0.27 -11.58 9.17
N ALA A 377 -0.29 -11.33 7.86
CA ALA A 377 -1.19 -10.44 7.15
C ALA A 377 -2.67 -10.82 7.15
N VAL A 378 -3.07 -11.96 7.70
CA VAL A 378 -4.51 -12.25 7.85
C VAL A 378 -5.13 -11.52 9.03
N ASP A 379 -4.39 -11.27 10.12
CA ASP A 379 -4.88 -10.54 11.29
C ASP A 379 -4.34 -9.10 11.28
N PHE A 380 -4.83 -8.31 10.33
CA PHE A 380 -4.45 -6.91 10.13
C PHE A 380 -4.64 -6.04 11.38
N PHE A 381 -5.73 -6.25 12.11
CA PHE A 381 -6.04 -5.46 13.31
C PHE A 381 -5.12 -5.85 14.47
N GLY A 382 -4.89 -7.16 14.67
CA GLY A 382 -4.04 -7.68 15.72
C GLY A 382 -2.56 -7.35 15.54
N ILE A 383 -2.01 -7.44 14.32
CA ILE A 383 -0.62 -7.07 14.05
C ILE A 383 -0.37 -5.56 14.26
N ASP A 384 -1.31 -4.72 13.85
CA ASP A 384 -1.18 -3.26 13.96
C ASP A 384 -1.14 -2.80 15.44
N ALA A 385 -1.74 -3.55 16.37
CA ALA A 385 -1.70 -3.25 17.80
C ALA A 385 -0.25 -3.20 18.36
N TYR A 386 0.70 -3.92 17.74
CA TYR A 386 2.12 -3.89 18.13
C TYR A 386 2.87 -2.67 17.59
N ARG A 387 2.34 -1.97 16.60
CA ARG A 387 3.01 -0.80 16.01
C ARG A 387 2.88 0.43 16.89
N HIS A 388 3.78 1.38 16.67
CA HIS A 388 3.64 2.75 17.12
C HIS A 388 2.97 3.61 16.04
N GLU A 389 3.34 3.39 14.78
CA GLU A 389 2.79 4.06 13.62
C GLU A 389 2.36 3.00 12.59
N THR A 390 1.24 3.25 11.92
CA THR A 390 0.69 2.29 10.95
C THR A 390 1.32 2.54 9.58
N ALA A 391 1.78 1.48 8.92
CA ALA A 391 2.16 1.48 7.52
C ALA A 391 1.51 0.32 6.77
N VAL A 392 1.27 0.52 5.48
CA VAL A 392 0.79 -0.49 4.52
C VAL A 392 1.54 -0.32 3.21
N ASP A 393 1.42 -1.26 2.28
CA ASP A 393 1.96 -1.13 0.93
C ASP A 393 0.86 -1.02 -0.14
N SER A 394 1.28 -0.63 -1.32
CA SER A 394 0.48 -0.50 -2.53
C SER A 394 1.36 -0.81 -3.73
N ASN A 395 0.80 -1.50 -4.72
CA ASN A 395 1.52 -1.84 -5.93
C ASN A 395 0.91 -1.11 -7.13
N ASN A 396 1.79 -0.53 -7.94
CA ASN A 396 1.46 0.25 -9.13
C ASN A 396 0.53 1.44 -8.82
N PHE A 397 0.01 2.07 -9.87
CA PHE A 397 -0.59 3.41 -9.79
C PHE A 397 -2.10 3.42 -10.05
N SER A 398 -2.79 2.40 -9.51
CA SER A 398 -4.26 2.28 -9.51
C SER A 398 -4.82 2.33 -8.09
N ALA A 399 -6.05 2.83 -7.96
CA ALA A 399 -6.75 2.86 -6.68
C ALA A 399 -6.97 1.43 -6.16
N GLN A 400 -6.70 1.23 -4.87
CA GLN A 400 -6.69 -0.09 -4.24
C GLN A 400 -7.04 0.01 -2.76
N LEU A 401 -7.32 -1.14 -2.14
CA LEU A 401 -7.87 -1.24 -0.80
C LEU A 401 -6.93 -0.77 0.32
N ALA A 402 -5.62 -0.92 0.13
CA ALA A 402 -4.64 -0.87 1.22
C ALA A 402 -4.72 0.38 2.12
N PRO A 403 -4.83 1.63 1.61
CA PRO A 403 -4.90 2.80 2.49
C PRO A 403 -6.17 2.84 3.35
N LYS A 404 -7.28 2.28 2.86
CA LYS A 404 -8.52 2.16 3.64
C LYS A 404 -8.36 1.21 4.79
N LEU A 405 -7.74 0.05 4.56
CA LEU A 405 -7.40 -0.88 5.63
C LEU A 405 -6.41 -0.24 6.61
N GLY A 406 -5.38 0.45 6.11
CA GLY A 406 -4.40 1.16 6.92
C GLY A 406 -5.02 2.22 7.85
N ASP A 407 -5.88 3.10 7.35
CA ASP A 407 -6.59 4.08 8.21
C ASP A 407 -7.56 3.38 9.19
N SER A 408 -8.17 2.26 8.78
CA SER A 408 -9.07 1.47 9.64
C SER A 408 -8.34 0.88 10.85
N VAL A 409 -7.22 0.19 10.63
CA VAL A 409 -6.46 -0.46 11.70
C VAL A 409 -5.79 0.57 12.61
N ALA A 410 -5.28 1.67 12.03
CA ALA A 410 -4.73 2.77 12.80
C ALA A 410 -5.78 3.28 13.81
N ARG A 411 -7.02 3.52 13.35
CA ARG A 411 -8.12 4.03 14.19
C ARG A 411 -8.61 3.04 15.22
N SER A 412 -8.73 1.76 14.87
CA SER A 412 -9.06 0.71 15.84
C SER A 412 -8.06 0.68 16.99
N ASN A 413 -6.78 0.91 16.68
CA ASN A 413 -5.70 1.01 17.65
C ASN A 413 -5.48 2.44 18.23
N GLY A 414 -6.47 3.33 18.10
CA GLY A 414 -6.46 4.66 18.73
C GLY A 414 -5.56 5.72 18.06
N ARG A 415 -5.16 5.49 16.81
CA ARG A 415 -4.36 6.41 15.98
C ARG A 415 -5.18 7.03 14.86
N SER A 416 -4.54 7.83 14.00
CA SER A 416 -5.20 8.52 12.88
C SER A 416 -4.31 8.73 11.65
N ARG A 417 -3.12 8.09 11.61
CA ARG A 417 -2.17 8.21 10.50
C ARG A 417 -1.79 6.83 9.98
N CYS A 418 -1.67 6.76 8.67
CA CYS A 418 -1.18 5.60 7.94
C CYS A 418 -0.17 6.07 6.88
N MET A 419 1.01 5.47 6.86
CA MET A 419 1.98 5.57 5.77
C MET A 419 1.66 4.53 4.70
N VAL A 420 1.89 4.86 3.44
CA VAL A 420 1.69 3.91 2.33
C VAL A 420 2.97 3.84 1.51
N GLU A 421 3.62 2.68 1.50
CA GLU A 421 4.65 2.37 0.51
C GLU A 421 4.01 2.14 -0.86
N THR A 422 4.56 2.74 -1.91
CA THR A 422 4.17 2.45 -3.29
C THR A 422 5.37 1.96 -4.08
N TYR A 423 5.30 0.71 -4.54
CA TYR A 423 6.29 0.09 -5.41
C TYR A 423 5.73 -0.25 -6.78
N ALA A 424 6.59 -0.23 -7.79
CA ALA A 424 6.22 -0.48 -9.18
C ALA A 424 6.66 -1.88 -9.62
N SER A 425 5.70 -2.67 -10.07
CA SER A 425 5.90 -3.94 -10.76
C SER A 425 5.72 -3.72 -12.24
N ALA A 426 6.54 -4.37 -13.05
CA ALA A 426 6.46 -4.27 -14.51
C ALA A 426 5.08 -4.68 -15.04
N GLU A 427 4.55 -3.85 -15.94
CA GLU A 427 3.29 -4.12 -16.68
C GLU A 427 3.58 -4.60 -18.11
N ARG A 428 4.77 -4.31 -18.64
CA ARG A 428 5.21 -4.68 -20.00
C ARG A 428 5.71 -6.12 -20.12
N THR A 429 5.99 -6.77 -18.99
CA THR A 429 6.65 -8.06 -18.92
C THR A 429 6.20 -8.83 -17.68
N PRO A 430 6.15 -10.17 -17.70
CA PRO A 430 5.90 -10.96 -16.49
C PRO A 430 7.02 -10.85 -15.43
N ARG A 431 8.17 -10.25 -15.78
CA ARG A 431 9.31 -10.04 -14.89
C ARG A 431 9.09 -8.82 -13.99
N ARG A 432 8.33 -9.00 -12.91
CA ARG A 432 7.89 -7.93 -11.98
C ARG A 432 8.98 -6.93 -11.58
N ALA A 433 10.16 -7.40 -11.20
CA ALA A 433 11.25 -6.55 -10.73
C ALA A 433 11.88 -5.63 -11.80
N ALA A 434 11.57 -5.83 -13.09
CA ALA A 434 11.99 -4.89 -14.13
C ALA A 434 11.39 -3.49 -13.91
N GLY A 435 10.27 -3.39 -13.17
CA GLY A 435 9.73 -2.11 -12.72
C GLY A 435 9.02 -1.31 -13.81
N GLN A 436 8.87 0.00 -13.59
CA GLN A 436 8.22 0.93 -14.51
C GLN A 436 9.05 2.22 -14.73
N TRP A 437 10.11 2.17 -15.54
CA TRP A 437 10.84 3.36 -15.99
C TRP A 437 10.02 4.27 -16.94
N GLU A 438 8.81 3.87 -17.31
CA GLU A 438 7.85 4.69 -18.04
C GLU A 438 6.96 5.54 -17.13
N LEU A 439 7.15 5.44 -15.81
CA LEU A 439 6.38 6.17 -14.83
C LEU A 439 6.50 7.68 -15.08
N THR A 440 5.35 8.35 -15.15
CA THR A 440 5.29 9.81 -15.22
C THR A 440 4.99 10.39 -13.84
N LEU A 441 5.47 11.61 -13.56
CA LEU A 441 5.14 12.28 -12.30
C LEU A 441 3.64 12.59 -12.18
N GLU A 442 2.94 12.81 -13.30
CA GLU A 442 1.48 12.97 -13.35
C GLU A 442 0.75 11.71 -12.85
N THR A 443 1.18 10.52 -13.29
CA THR A 443 0.61 9.23 -12.86
C THR A 443 0.86 9.00 -11.37
N ALA A 444 2.08 9.23 -10.90
CA ALA A 444 2.41 9.09 -9.48
C ALA A 444 1.62 10.08 -8.60
N ARG A 445 1.52 11.34 -9.03
CA ARG A 445 0.71 12.37 -8.37
C ARG A 445 -0.75 11.96 -8.26
N ALA A 446 -1.36 11.55 -9.37
CA ALA A 446 -2.75 11.12 -9.40
C ALA A 446 -2.98 10.00 -8.38
N GLN A 447 -2.08 9.01 -8.34
CA GLN A 447 -2.15 7.94 -7.36
C GLN A 447 -2.02 8.46 -5.93
N ALA A 448 -1.03 9.28 -5.60
CA ALA A 448 -0.86 9.81 -4.25
C ALA A 448 -2.10 10.56 -3.74
N ILE A 449 -2.75 11.36 -4.61
CA ILE A 449 -3.99 12.07 -4.26
C ILE A 449 -5.16 11.10 -4.02
N ARG A 450 -5.29 10.03 -4.82
CA ARG A 450 -6.26 8.96 -4.55
C ARG A 450 -6.00 8.32 -3.20
N LEU A 451 -4.74 7.98 -2.88
CA LEU A 451 -4.37 7.38 -1.61
C LEU A 451 -4.68 8.31 -0.42
N HIS A 452 -4.45 9.62 -0.55
CA HIS A 452 -4.89 10.61 0.45
C HIS A 452 -6.41 10.63 0.60
N CYS A 453 -7.16 10.59 -0.51
CA CYS A 453 -8.61 10.48 -0.46
C CYS A 453 -9.08 9.21 0.26
N LEU A 454 -8.27 8.16 0.23
CA LEU A 454 -8.55 6.87 0.88
C LEU A 454 -8.07 6.77 2.33
N GLY A 455 -7.31 7.75 2.84
CA GLY A 455 -6.91 7.82 4.25
C GLY A 455 -5.40 7.94 4.51
N MET A 456 -4.56 7.85 3.47
CA MET A 456 -3.10 7.99 3.61
C MET A 456 -2.71 9.34 4.22
N ARG A 457 -1.67 9.34 5.07
CA ARG A 457 -1.03 10.56 5.61
C ARG A 457 0.40 10.77 5.14
N GLN A 458 1.11 9.73 4.72
CA GLN A 458 2.42 9.88 4.13
C GLN A 458 2.62 8.86 3.01
N PHE A 459 3.18 9.33 1.91
CA PHE A 459 3.58 8.50 0.78
C PHE A 459 5.04 8.05 0.97
N ILE A 460 5.34 6.77 0.80
CA ILE A 460 6.71 6.23 0.82
C ILE A 460 7.05 5.72 -0.58
N TRP A 461 8.09 6.27 -1.19
CA TRP A 461 8.64 5.77 -2.44
C TRP A 461 9.51 4.51 -2.22
N HIS A 462 9.29 3.49 -3.05
CA HIS A 462 10.17 2.32 -3.20
C HIS A 462 10.98 2.46 -4.51
N GLY A 463 11.97 3.33 -4.66
CA GLY A 463 12.65 4.22 -3.72
C GLY A 463 13.61 5.13 -4.51
N VAL A 464 14.53 5.80 -3.83
CA VAL A 464 15.64 6.52 -4.45
C VAL A 464 16.89 5.64 -4.43
N TYR A 465 17.65 5.64 -5.52
CA TYR A 465 18.76 4.71 -5.73
C TYR A 465 20.09 5.42 -5.57
N GLN A 466 21.08 4.69 -5.06
CA GLN A 466 22.46 5.16 -5.04
C GLN A 466 23.06 5.27 -6.46
N THR A 467 22.66 4.41 -7.39
CA THR A 467 23.17 4.34 -8.78
C THR A 467 22.08 3.75 -9.67
N ASP A 468 22.04 4.15 -10.96
CA ASP A 468 21.18 3.59 -12.00
C ASP A 468 21.78 2.34 -12.68
N GLY A 469 22.89 1.83 -12.14
CA GLY A 469 23.52 0.59 -12.57
C GLY A 469 24.41 0.75 -13.80
N CYS A 470 24.38 -0.24 -14.70
CA CYS A 470 25.25 -0.27 -15.88
C CYS A 470 24.48 -0.61 -17.16
N ASP A 471 25.03 -0.15 -18.29
CA ASP A 471 24.46 -0.41 -19.63
C ASP A 471 24.80 -1.83 -20.11
N GLY A 472 23.89 -2.43 -20.89
CA GLY A 472 24.09 -3.73 -21.53
C GLY A 472 23.89 -4.96 -20.64
N GLU A 473 23.53 -4.79 -19.36
CA GLU A 473 23.30 -5.89 -18.42
C GLU A 473 21.82 -5.92 -17.96
N PRO A 474 20.96 -6.81 -18.48
CA PRO A 474 19.55 -6.86 -18.11
C PRO A 474 19.24 -7.70 -16.87
N ALA A 475 20.22 -8.25 -16.14
CA ALA A 475 19.93 -9.11 -14.99
C ALA A 475 19.17 -8.38 -13.87
N LEU A 476 17.99 -8.91 -13.51
CA LEU A 476 17.18 -8.46 -12.37
C LEU A 476 17.98 -8.58 -11.06
N PHE A 477 17.78 -7.63 -10.14
CA PHE A 477 18.40 -7.57 -8.80
C PHE A 477 19.93 -7.46 -8.74
N VAL A 478 20.63 -7.82 -9.82
CA VAL A 478 22.08 -7.67 -9.96
C VAL A 478 22.41 -6.28 -10.49
N ASN A 479 21.74 -5.87 -11.57
CA ASN A 479 21.79 -4.49 -12.04
C ASN A 479 20.77 -3.66 -11.25
N PRO A 480 21.19 -2.64 -10.47
CA PRO A 480 20.29 -1.72 -9.77
C PRO A 480 19.15 -1.18 -10.61
N ARG A 481 19.37 -1.01 -11.91
CA ARG A 481 18.36 -0.58 -12.89
C ARG A 481 17.08 -1.42 -12.91
N PHE A 482 17.17 -2.69 -12.49
CA PHE A 482 16.08 -3.66 -12.54
C PHE A 482 15.83 -4.32 -11.18
N ASP A 483 15.81 -3.52 -10.13
CA ASP A 483 15.51 -3.91 -8.75
C ASP A 483 14.21 -3.23 -8.25
N PHE A 484 13.07 -3.62 -8.86
CA PHE A 484 11.77 -2.95 -8.69
C PHE A 484 11.87 -1.46 -9.04
N ALA A 485 12.33 -1.20 -10.26
CA ALA A 485 12.45 0.14 -10.83
C ALA A 485 11.11 0.90 -10.86
N PRO A 486 11.10 2.24 -10.88
CA PRO A 486 12.27 3.10 -11.10
C PRO A 486 12.99 3.50 -9.81
N GLY A 487 14.30 3.71 -9.91
CA GLY A 487 15.02 4.58 -8.99
C GLY A 487 14.68 6.02 -9.34
N ILE A 488 13.65 6.59 -8.70
CA ILE A 488 12.98 7.83 -9.16
C ILE A 488 13.91 9.04 -9.30
N ASN A 489 15.04 9.06 -8.58
CA ASN A 489 16.04 10.12 -8.67
C ASN A 489 16.88 10.07 -9.97
N PHE A 490 16.73 9.02 -10.77
CA PHE A 490 17.29 8.89 -12.11
C PHE A 490 16.26 9.08 -13.22
N GLU A 491 15.00 9.37 -12.88
CA GLU A 491 14.01 9.79 -13.87
C GLU A 491 14.32 11.20 -14.37
N PRO A 492 14.20 11.49 -15.68
CA PRO A 492 14.42 12.84 -16.19
C PRO A 492 13.49 13.90 -15.58
N TRP A 493 12.29 13.51 -15.15
CA TRP A 493 11.34 14.41 -14.48
C TRP A 493 11.65 14.64 -12.98
N TRP A 494 12.68 14.01 -12.40
CA TRP A 494 13.06 14.17 -10.98
C TRP A 494 13.27 15.64 -10.58
N SER A 495 13.70 16.49 -11.52
CA SER A 495 13.88 17.93 -11.29
C SER A 495 12.60 18.68 -10.90
N TYR A 496 11.44 18.05 -11.08
CA TYR A 496 10.10 18.57 -10.79
C TYR A 496 9.42 17.86 -9.60
N HIS A 497 10.07 16.89 -8.95
CA HIS A 497 9.49 16.12 -7.84
C HIS A 497 9.14 17.00 -6.64
N ASP A 498 9.81 18.15 -6.47
CA ASP A 498 9.47 19.17 -5.47
C ASP A 498 7.99 19.62 -5.56
N LEU A 499 7.45 19.74 -6.78
CA LEU A 499 6.04 20.10 -6.99
C LEU A 499 5.09 19.02 -6.44
N PHE A 500 5.41 17.75 -6.68
CA PHE A 500 4.66 16.61 -6.15
C PHE A 500 4.74 16.57 -4.62
N ALA A 501 5.96 16.69 -4.08
CA ALA A 501 6.22 16.56 -2.67
C ALA A 501 5.54 17.65 -1.83
N ASP A 502 5.54 18.89 -2.33
CA ASP A 502 4.86 19.99 -1.65
C ASP A 502 3.34 19.81 -1.70
N GLU A 503 2.76 19.55 -2.87
CA GLU A 503 1.30 19.45 -3.00
C GLU A 503 0.72 18.28 -2.19
N THR A 504 1.36 17.11 -2.24
CA THR A 504 0.90 15.93 -1.48
C THR A 504 1.03 16.18 0.04
N ALA A 505 2.09 16.84 0.48
CA ALA A 505 2.27 17.18 1.90
C ALA A 505 1.23 18.19 2.39
N ARG A 506 0.87 19.17 1.56
CA ARG A 506 -0.19 20.14 1.87
C ARG A 506 -1.57 19.50 1.90
N ILE A 507 -1.88 18.57 0.99
CA ILE A 507 -3.13 17.78 1.05
C ILE A 507 -3.19 16.98 2.36
N SER A 508 -2.10 16.32 2.74
CA SER A 508 -2.04 15.57 4.00
C SER A 508 -2.21 16.47 5.23
N ALA A 509 -1.50 17.60 5.29
CA ALA A 509 -1.65 18.60 6.33
C ALA A 509 -3.06 19.20 6.39
N PHE A 510 -3.72 19.35 5.23
CA PHE A 510 -5.08 19.86 5.14
C PHE A 510 -6.09 18.91 5.80
N ILE A 511 -5.99 17.60 5.57
CA ILE A 511 -6.95 16.61 6.10
C ILE A 511 -6.67 16.22 7.56
N GLU A 512 -5.47 16.46 8.07
CA GLU A 512 -5.02 16.06 9.42
C GLU A 512 -5.96 16.48 10.57
N PRO A 513 -6.47 17.72 10.65
CA PRO A 513 -7.22 18.17 11.83
C PRO A 513 -8.64 17.61 11.93
N ALA A 514 -9.16 17.00 10.86
CA ALA A 514 -10.56 16.62 10.74
C ALA A 514 -10.75 15.10 10.89
N LYS A 515 -11.86 14.72 11.53
CA LYS A 515 -12.30 13.32 11.59
C LYS A 515 -12.98 12.96 10.27
N PRO A 516 -12.63 11.85 9.61
CA PRO A 516 -13.27 11.48 8.35
C PRO A 516 -14.75 11.17 8.57
N HIS A 517 -15.58 11.54 7.59
CA HIS A 517 -17.01 11.23 7.59
C HIS A 517 -17.27 9.93 6.85
N THR A 518 -17.33 8.82 7.61
CA THR A 518 -17.53 7.47 7.10
C THR A 518 -18.79 6.87 7.73
N PRO A 519 -19.99 7.09 7.17
CA PRO A 519 -21.24 6.65 7.79
C PRO A 519 -21.45 5.12 7.77
N ILE A 520 -20.61 4.36 7.06
CA ILE A 520 -20.72 2.91 6.95
C ILE A 520 -19.50 2.22 7.56
N ALA A 521 -19.75 1.30 8.50
CA ALA A 521 -18.78 0.33 8.97
C ALA A 521 -18.88 -0.96 8.13
N ILE A 522 -17.77 -1.44 7.58
CA ILE A 522 -17.68 -2.76 6.95
C ILE A 522 -16.95 -3.69 7.93
N LEU A 523 -17.58 -4.80 8.32
CA LEU A 523 -16.91 -5.78 9.17
C LEU A 523 -15.76 -6.42 8.39
N TYR A 524 -14.54 -6.33 8.92
CA TYR A 524 -13.41 -7.16 8.50
C TYR A 524 -13.62 -8.60 9.03
N PRO A 525 -13.95 -9.58 8.17
CA PRO A 525 -14.51 -10.84 8.61
C PRO A 525 -13.42 -11.87 8.94
N LEU A 526 -12.54 -11.53 9.90
CA LEU A 526 -11.35 -12.31 10.24
C LEU A 526 -11.65 -13.79 10.52
N TYR A 527 -12.63 -14.09 11.36
CA TYR A 527 -12.97 -15.48 11.71
C TYR A 527 -13.58 -16.26 10.54
N THR A 528 -14.27 -15.57 9.63
CA THR A 528 -14.69 -16.17 8.36
C THR A 528 -13.48 -16.43 7.44
N ALA A 529 -12.51 -15.52 7.37
CA ALA A 529 -11.29 -15.70 6.58
C ALA A 529 -10.46 -16.88 7.11
N PHE A 530 -10.30 -17.00 8.44
CA PHE A 530 -9.66 -18.15 9.07
C PHE A 530 -10.37 -19.47 8.78
N ALA A 531 -11.69 -19.52 8.93
CA ALA A 531 -12.45 -20.75 8.77
C ALA A 531 -12.56 -21.21 7.31
N GLN A 532 -12.80 -20.27 6.38
CA GLN A 532 -13.15 -20.59 5.00
C GLN A 532 -11.98 -20.48 4.03
N GLY A 533 -10.93 -19.74 4.40
CA GLY A 533 -9.76 -19.55 3.56
C GLY A 533 -9.96 -18.61 2.36
N PRO A 534 -8.90 -18.44 1.55
CA PRO A 534 -8.82 -17.36 0.56
C PRO A 534 -9.80 -17.48 -0.61
N ARG A 535 -10.33 -18.68 -0.87
CA ARG A 535 -11.26 -18.97 -1.99
C ARG A 535 -12.71 -18.65 -1.67
N HIS A 536 -13.01 -18.27 -0.44
CA HIS A 536 -14.37 -17.92 -0.02
C HIS A 536 -14.81 -16.55 -0.53
N GLY A 537 -16.11 -16.38 -0.79
CA GLY A 537 -16.67 -15.14 -1.36
C GLY A 537 -16.59 -13.89 -0.48
N HIS A 538 -16.08 -13.98 0.76
CA HIS A 538 -15.95 -12.80 1.64
C HIS A 538 -15.03 -11.74 1.01
N ALA A 539 -13.95 -12.18 0.34
CA ALA A 539 -12.97 -11.29 -0.26
C ALA A 539 -13.53 -10.50 -1.44
N THR A 540 -14.25 -11.16 -2.35
CA THR A 540 -14.84 -10.50 -3.52
C THR A 540 -16.03 -9.62 -3.15
N HIS A 541 -16.84 -10.05 -2.17
CA HIS A 541 -17.94 -9.24 -1.65
C HIS A 541 -17.43 -7.95 -1.00
N ILE A 542 -16.31 -7.98 -0.28
CA ILE A 542 -15.65 -6.76 0.22
C ILE A 542 -15.27 -5.84 -0.93
N GLY A 543 -14.63 -6.37 -1.97
CA GLY A 543 -14.24 -5.59 -3.14
C GLY A 543 -15.42 -4.83 -3.75
N ALA A 544 -16.53 -5.51 -4.03
CA ALA A 544 -17.70 -4.84 -4.58
C ALA A 544 -18.34 -3.82 -3.63
N TRP A 545 -18.42 -4.10 -2.32
CA TRP A 545 -18.89 -3.10 -1.37
C TRP A 545 -18.02 -1.84 -1.43
N CYS A 546 -16.69 -2.00 -1.37
CA CYS A 546 -15.74 -0.89 -1.38
C CYS A 546 -15.84 -0.07 -2.67
N GLU A 547 -15.72 -0.72 -3.82
CA GLU A 547 -15.73 -0.06 -5.13
C GLU A 547 -17.04 0.67 -5.40
N HIS A 548 -18.17 0.00 -5.15
CA HIS A 548 -19.48 0.60 -5.41
C HIS A 548 -19.80 1.72 -4.41
N LEU A 549 -19.38 1.64 -3.15
CA LEU A 549 -19.55 2.71 -2.18
C LEU A 549 -18.80 3.97 -2.60
N LEU A 550 -17.51 3.85 -2.95
CA LEU A 550 -16.70 4.97 -3.43
C LEU A 550 -17.24 5.54 -4.75
N THR A 551 -17.73 4.68 -5.66
CA THR A 551 -18.40 5.11 -6.89
C THR A 551 -19.70 5.87 -6.59
N GLN A 552 -20.43 5.53 -5.53
CA GLN A 552 -21.56 6.33 -5.04
C GLN A 552 -21.12 7.59 -4.28
N GLY A 553 -19.84 7.69 -3.95
CA GLY A 553 -19.23 8.74 -3.14
C GLY A 553 -19.42 8.52 -1.64
N CYS A 554 -20.04 7.43 -1.21
CA CYS A 554 -20.22 7.16 0.21
C CYS A 554 -18.92 6.57 0.76
N ASP A 555 -18.32 7.22 1.75
CA ASP A 555 -17.11 6.72 2.36
C ASP A 555 -17.40 5.72 3.48
N PHE A 556 -16.44 4.88 3.81
CA PHE A 556 -16.58 3.80 4.78
C PHE A 556 -15.28 3.57 5.57
N MET A 557 -15.40 2.80 6.65
CA MET A 557 -14.28 2.30 7.42
C MET A 557 -14.43 0.80 7.70
N PHE A 558 -13.33 0.05 7.77
CA PHE A 558 -13.38 -1.30 8.31
C PHE A 558 -13.40 -1.27 9.84
N VAL A 559 -14.13 -2.20 10.43
CA VAL A 559 -14.14 -2.46 11.87
C VAL A 559 -13.89 -3.94 12.12
N SER A 560 -13.17 -4.25 13.19
CA SER A 560 -12.99 -5.61 13.66
C SER A 560 -14.22 -6.10 14.44
N GLU A 561 -14.27 -7.41 14.70
CA GLU A 561 -15.27 -7.96 15.63
C GLU A 561 -15.12 -7.39 17.04
N ALA A 562 -13.88 -7.14 17.49
CA ALA A 562 -13.59 -6.51 18.77
C ALA A 562 -14.10 -5.06 18.83
N ASP A 563 -13.94 -4.28 17.76
CA ASP A 563 -14.48 -2.92 17.65
C ASP A 563 -16.01 -2.92 17.77
N LEU A 564 -16.68 -3.87 17.10
CA LEU A 564 -18.14 -4.00 17.18
C LEU A 564 -18.59 -4.43 18.57
N ALA A 565 -17.95 -5.45 19.16
CA ALA A 565 -18.29 -5.93 20.50
C ALA A 565 -18.06 -4.87 21.59
N GLY A 566 -17.07 -4.00 21.41
CA GLY A 566 -16.76 -2.87 22.29
C GLY A 566 -17.48 -1.57 21.94
N ALA A 567 -18.33 -1.55 20.91
CA ALA A 567 -18.96 -0.32 20.43
C ALA A 567 -19.98 0.25 21.42
N THR A 568 -20.08 1.57 21.44
CA THR A 568 -21.17 2.28 22.11
C THR A 568 -22.29 2.56 21.11
N ILE A 569 -23.55 2.38 21.51
CA ILE A 569 -24.72 2.55 20.65
C ILE A 569 -25.65 3.60 21.25
N GLU A 570 -25.85 4.69 20.53
CA GLU A 570 -26.65 5.85 20.97
C GLU A 570 -27.41 6.43 19.77
N ASP A 571 -28.70 6.74 19.95
CA ASP A 571 -29.56 7.39 18.94
C ASP A 571 -29.50 6.75 17.53
N GLY A 572 -29.48 5.41 17.48
CA GLY A 572 -29.42 4.66 16.22
C GLY A 572 -28.06 4.70 15.51
N LYS A 573 -27.00 5.14 16.20
CA LYS A 573 -25.63 5.22 15.69
C LYS A 573 -24.72 4.26 16.45
N LEU A 574 -23.72 3.72 15.75
CA LEU A 574 -22.67 2.89 16.31
C LEU A 574 -21.37 3.71 16.40
N MET A 575 -20.78 3.77 17.59
CA MET A 575 -19.54 4.49 17.87
C MET A 575 -18.42 3.49 18.14
N ALA A 576 -17.45 3.43 17.23
CA ALA A 576 -16.29 2.56 17.33
C ALA A 576 -15.08 3.22 16.64
N SER A 577 -13.86 2.88 17.07
CA SER A 577 -12.60 3.35 16.45
C SER A 577 -12.52 4.89 16.30
N GLY A 578 -13.12 5.63 17.25
CA GLY A 578 -13.18 7.10 17.23
C GLY A 578 -14.11 7.72 16.18
N LEU A 579 -14.91 6.90 15.50
CA LEU A 579 -15.84 7.26 14.42
C LEU A 579 -17.29 6.94 14.78
N VAL A 580 -18.21 7.35 13.92
CA VAL A 580 -19.66 7.22 14.09
C VAL A 580 -20.26 6.66 12.81
N PHE A 581 -21.04 5.59 12.93
CA PHE A 581 -21.62 4.85 11.82
C PHE A 581 -23.14 4.81 11.90
N ASP A 582 -23.79 5.03 10.75
CA ASP A 582 -25.24 4.92 10.55
C ASP A 582 -25.62 3.52 10.02
N ALA A 583 -24.66 2.78 9.46
CA ALA A 583 -24.88 1.41 9.01
C ALA A 583 -23.67 0.49 9.22
N VAL A 584 -23.95 -0.82 9.35
CA VAL A 584 -22.96 -1.90 9.38
C VAL A 584 -23.20 -2.85 8.20
N VAL A 585 -22.14 -3.19 7.48
CA VAL A 585 -22.13 -4.14 6.36
C VAL A 585 -21.39 -5.42 6.75
N LEU A 586 -22.02 -6.57 6.48
CA LEU A 586 -21.50 -7.91 6.72
C LEU A 586 -21.27 -8.64 5.38
N PRO A 587 -20.05 -8.59 4.82
CA PRO A 587 -19.76 -9.14 3.51
C PRO A 587 -19.50 -10.66 3.55
N CYS A 588 -20.51 -11.47 3.21
CA CYS A 588 -20.44 -12.93 3.13
C CYS A 588 -19.85 -13.57 4.41
N VAL A 589 -20.33 -13.10 5.57
CA VAL A 589 -19.83 -13.53 6.88
C VAL A 589 -20.49 -14.85 7.26
N THR A 590 -19.68 -15.86 7.58
CA THR A 590 -20.17 -17.21 7.96
C THR A 590 -19.80 -17.59 9.39
N VAL A 591 -18.73 -17.01 9.92
CA VAL A 591 -18.20 -17.28 11.25
C VAL A 591 -17.92 -15.98 11.96
N LEU A 592 -18.34 -15.91 13.22
CA LEU A 592 -17.97 -14.86 14.18
C LEU A 592 -17.15 -15.47 15.33
N GLU A 593 -16.33 -14.66 15.97
CA GLU A 593 -15.57 -15.03 17.16
C GLU A 593 -16.48 -15.28 18.35
N THR A 594 -17.28 -14.27 18.71
CA THR A 594 -18.02 -14.22 19.97
C THR A 594 -19.50 -13.92 19.79
N VAL A 595 -20.30 -14.38 20.75
CA VAL A 595 -21.70 -13.98 20.88
C VAL A 595 -21.86 -12.48 21.18
N ASN A 596 -20.82 -11.81 21.70
CA ASN A 596 -20.88 -10.39 22.00
C ASN A 596 -20.92 -9.53 20.73
N THR A 597 -20.23 -9.93 19.66
CA THR A 597 -20.36 -9.28 18.34
C THR A 597 -21.81 -9.34 17.85
N LEU A 598 -22.47 -10.49 18.03
CA LEU A 598 -23.89 -10.66 17.67
C LEU A 598 -24.80 -9.74 18.48
N ARG A 599 -24.59 -9.68 19.80
CA ARG A 599 -25.36 -8.82 20.71
C ARG A 599 -25.21 -7.33 20.38
N ALA A 600 -24.01 -6.91 19.99
CA ALA A 600 -23.77 -5.53 19.56
C ALA A 600 -24.56 -5.20 18.27
N LEU A 601 -24.58 -6.11 17.30
CA LEU A 601 -25.39 -5.96 16.08
C LEU A 601 -26.89 -5.91 16.42
N GLU A 602 -27.38 -6.78 17.30
CA GLU A 602 -28.77 -6.77 17.78
C GLU A 602 -29.16 -5.45 18.46
N ALA A 603 -28.30 -4.95 19.35
CA ALA A 603 -28.49 -3.68 20.03
C ALA A 603 -28.50 -2.52 19.03
N PHE A 604 -27.60 -2.52 18.05
CA PHE A 604 -27.53 -1.47 17.02
C PHE A 604 -28.78 -1.45 16.15
N LYS A 605 -29.24 -2.63 15.73
CA LYS A 605 -30.50 -2.76 14.98
C LYS A 605 -31.70 -2.28 15.79
N THR A 606 -31.77 -2.67 17.06
CA THR A 606 -32.87 -2.28 17.97
C THR A 606 -32.90 -0.76 18.19
N ALA A 607 -31.74 -0.11 18.20
CA ALA A 607 -31.62 1.35 18.28
C ALA A 607 -32.02 2.08 16.99
N GLY A 608 -32.31 1.35 15.90
CA GLY A 608 -32.71 1.91 14.60
C GLY A 608 -31.59 1.94 13.55
N GLY A 609 -30.41 1.43 13.87
CA GLY A 609 -29.29 1.31 12.94
C GLY A 609 -29.57 0.38 11.77
N ALA A 610 -28.89 0.62 10.63
CA ALA A 610 -29.04 -0.21 9.45
C ALA A 610 -28.00 -1.33 9.40
N ILE A 611 -28.43 -2.59 9.24
CA ILE A 611 -27.52 -3.74 9.06
C ILE A 611 -27.78 -4.38 7.71
N TRP A 612 -26.75 -4.40 6.88
CA TRP A 612 -26.77 -4.99 5.54
C TRP A 612 -25.82 -6.17 5.48
N SER A 613 -26.17 -7.18 4.70
CA SER A 613 -25.30 -8.32 4.45
C SER A 613 -25.43 -8.82 3.01
N SER A 614 -24.42 -9.54 2.54
CA SER A 614 -24.45 -10.17 1.22
C SER A 614 -23.88 -11.58 1.24
N GLY A 615 -24.30 -12.45 0.33
CA GLY A 615 -23.77 -13.80 0.17
C GLY A 615 -24.17 -14.78 1.28
N LYS A 616 -23.25 -15.63 1.70
CA LYS A 616 -23.51 -16.60 2.76
C LYS A 616 -23.74 -15.90 4.11
N ARG A 617 -24.53 -16.56 4.96
CA ARG A 617 -24.93 -16.07 6.29
C ARG A 617 -24.14 -16.74 7.39
N VAL A 618 -24.12 -16.10 8.56
CA VAL A 618 -23.47 -16.62 9.76
C VAL A 618 -24.11 -17.94 10.14
N SER A 619 -23.27 -18.96 10.29
CA SER A 619 -23.65 -20.31 10.69
C SER A 619 -22.95 -20.78 11.95
N VAL A 620 -21.84 -20.12 12.35
CA VAL A 620 -21.03 -20.50 13.51
C VAL A 620 -20.62 -19.27 14.31
N ILE A 621 -20.65 -19.39 15.64
CA ILE A 621 -20.02 -18.47 16.59
C ILE A 621 -19.06 -19.31 17.44
N CYS A 622 -17.78 -18.93 17.52
CA CYS A 622 -16.75 -19.82 18.06
C CYS A 622 -16.88 -20.08 19.56
N ASP A 623 -17.33 -19.10 20.35
CA ASP A 623 -17.53 -19.21 21.80
C ASP A 623 -18.91 -19.76 22.21
N ASN A 624 -19.76 -20.14 21.24
CA ASN A 624 -21.11 -20.65 21.48
C ASN A 624 -21.33 -21.99 20.76
N GLY A 625 -21.56 -23.06 21.51
CA GLY A 625 -21.81 -24.41 20.97
C GLY A 625 -23.24 -24.66 20.47
N ALA A 626 -24.14 -23.67 20.55
CA ALA A 626 -25.54 -23.81 20.14
C ALA A 626 -25.78 -23.32 18.69
N PRO A 627 -26.81 -23.85 17.98
CA PRO A 627 -27.25 -23.32 16.71
C PRO A 627 -27.56 -21.82 16.81
N VAL A 628 -26.96 -21.03 15.92
CA VAL A 628 -27.10 -19.57 15.93
C VAL A 628 -28.32 -19.17 15.12
N THR A 629 -29.25 -18.46 15.75
CA THR A 629 -30.26 -17.69 15.01
C THR A 629 -29.69 -16.30 14.78
N PHE A 630 -29.38 -15.98 13.52
CA PHE A 630 -28.85 -14.66 13.18
C PHE A 630 -29.94 -13.60 13.33
N PRO A 631 -29.63 -12.39 13.85
CA PRO A 631 -30.63 -11.37 14.12
C PRO A 631 -31.33 -10.88 12.87
N GLU A 632 -32.47 -10.22 13.09
CA GLU A 632 -33.15 -9.49 12.03
C GLU A 632 -32.22 -8.39 11.49
N ILE A 633 -31.97 -8.41 10.19
CA ILE A 633 -31.15 -7.43 9.48
C ILE A 633 -32.04 -6.56 8.61
N SER A 634 -31.57 -5.36 8.25
CA SER A 634 -32.32 -4.47 7.38
C SER A 634 -32.46 -5.04 5.97
N THR A 635 -31.39 -5.59 5.40
CA THR A 635 -31.39 -6.15 4.05
C THR A 635 -30.34 -7.24 3.90
N HIS A 636 -30.70 -8.29 3.17
CA HIS A 636 -29.77 -9.32 2.72
C HIS A 636 -29.78 -9.43 1.20
N ILE A 637 -28.58 -9.45 0.62
CA ILE A 637 -28.37 -9.68 -0.81
C ILE A 637 -27.87 -11.12 -0.97
N GLU A 638 -28.67 -12.02 -1.53
CA GLU A 638 -28.30 -13.44 -1.65
C GLU A 638 -27.02 -13.64 -2.50
N GLY A 639 -26.80 -12.78 -3.50
CA GLY A 639 -25.65 -12.81 -4.40
C GLY A 639 -24.59 -11.76 -4.08
N HIS A 640 -23.78 -11.47 -5.09
CA HIS A 640 -22.80 -10.38 -5.05
C HIS A 640 -23.53 -9.02 -4.99
N PRO A 641 -23.09 -8.07 -4.16
CA PRO A 641 -23.71 -6.75 -4.11
C PRO A 641 -23.44 -5.99 -5.42
N GLU A 642 -24.48 -5.41 -6.00
CA GLU A 642 -24.41 -4.62 -7.23
C GLU A 642 -24.61 -3.12 -6.95
N SER A 643 -24.20 -2.26 -7.87
CA SER A 643 -24.31 -0.80 -7.71
C SER A 643 -25.71 -0.29 -7.30
N ARG A 644 -26.80 -0.98 -7.71
CA ARG A 644 -28.17 -0.64 -7.32
C ARG A 644 -28.46 -0.89 -5.83
N ASP A 645 -27.86 -1.93 -5.26
CA ASP A 645 -28.06 -2.31 -3.86
C ASP A 645 -27.34 -1.28 -2.98
N ILE A 646 -26.11 -0.92 -3.36
CA ILE A 646 -25.35 0.13 -2.69
C ILE A 646 -26.06 1.48 -2.80
N ALA A 647 -26.58 1.85 -3.97
CA ALA A 647 -27.34 3.10 -4.11
C ALA A 647 -28.57 3.14 -3.18
N THR A 648 -29.24 2.00 -2.99
CA THR A 648 -30.37 1.86 -2.06
C THR A 648 -29.90 2.08 -0.62
N LEU A 649 -28.83 1.42 -0.17
CA LEU A 649 -28.23 1.66 1.14
C LEU A 649 -27.89 3.13 1.34
N VAL A 650 -27.13 3.73 0.43
CA VAL A 650 -26.66 5.12 0.54
C VAL A 650 -27.83 6.11 0.61
N SER A 651 -28.88 5.89 -0.19
CA SER A 651 -30.08 6.74 -0.17
C SER A 651 -30.91 6.62 1.11
N SER A 652 -30.75 5.53 1.87
CA SER A 652 -31.42 5.32 3.16
C SER A 652 -30.72 6.00 4.33
N LEU A 653 -29.46 6.41 4.16
CA LEU A 653 -28.68 7.03 5.23
C LEU A 653 -29.15 8.46 5.52
N PRO A 654 -29.10 8.92 6.78
CA PRO A 654 -29.37 10.31 7.11
C PRO A 654 -28.42 11.27 6.38
N SER A 655 -28.95 12.37 5.85
CA SER A 655 -28.11 13.41 5.27
C SER A 655 -27.34 14.16 6.38
N CYS A 656 -26.02 14.11 6.33
CA CYS A 656 -25.12 14.82 7.24
C CYS A 656 -24.08 15.63 6.45
N GLY A 657 -23.74 16.82 6.93
CA GLY A 657 -22.67 17.62 6.34
C GLY A 657 -22.95 18.18 4.94
N PRO A 658 -21.91 18.71 4.26
CA PRO A 658 -22.00 19.24 2.91
C PRO A 658 -22.27 18.14 1.89
N GLN A 659 -23.10 18.45 0.89
CA GLN A 659 -23.49 17.55 -0.18
C GLN A 659 -22.76 17.90 -1.47
N ILE A 660 -22.20 16.88 -2.12
CA ILE A 660 -21.45 17.01 -3.38
C ILE A 660 -22.18 16.21 -4.47
N LYS A 661 -22.62 16.89 -5.51
CA LYS A 661 -23.30 16.29 -6.67
C LYS A 661 -22.53 16.60 -7.94
N SER A 662 -22.25 15.60 -8.76
CA SER A 662 -21.71 15.82 -10.09
C SER A 662 -22.85 16.07 -11.09
N ARG A 663 -22.71 17.09 -11.92
CA ARG A 663 -23.61 17.36 -13.06
C ARG A 663 -23.13 16.70 -14.35
N SER A 664 -21.82 16.50 -14.45
CA SER A 664 -21.15 15.66 -15.45
C SER A 664 -21.32 14.16 -15.12
N GLY A 665 -21.19 13.29 -16.13
CA GLY A 665 -21.31 11.83 -15.93
C GLY A 665 -20.26 11.21 -15.01
N GLY A 666 -19.08 11.82 -14.88
CA GLY A 666 -18.01 11.40 -13.95
C GLY A 666 -18.16 11.97 -12.55
N LYS A 667 -17.50 11.38 -11.55
CA LYS A 667 -17.45 11.91 -10.17
C LYS A 667 -15.99 12.13 -9.76
N PRO A 668 -15.68 13.21 -9.01
CA PRO A 668 -14.34 13.40 -8.50
C PRO A 668 -14.04 12.37 -7.41
N TRP A 669 -12.77 12.01 -7.24
CA TRP A 669 -12.28 11.45 -5.99
C TRP A 669 -12.54 12.44 -4.87
N ARG A 670 -12.95 11.95 -3.70
CA ARG A 670 -13.28 12.83 -2.58
C ARG A 670 -12.84 12.32 -1.23
N TRP A 671 -12.46 13.25 -0.38
CA TRP A 671 -12.34 13.06 1.07
C TRP A 671 -13.18 14.12 1.77
N ILE A 672 -13.93 13.71 2.80
CA ILE A 672 -14.75 14.61 3.61
C ILE A 672 -14.47 14.32 5.08
N GLY A 673 -14.20 15.38 5.84
CA GLY A 673 -14.06 15.29 7.29
C GLY A 673 -14.68 16.47 8.00
N TYR A 674 -14.91 16.33 9.30
CA TYR A 674 -15.49 17.36 10.17
C TYR A 674 -14.58 17.69 11.35
N GLU A 675 -14.60 18.95 11.75
CA GLU A 675 -13.89 19.52 12.90
C GLU A 675 -14.89 19.80 14.03
N ALA A 676 -14.40 19.84 15.28
CA ALA A 676 -15.24 20.08 16.45
C ALA A 676 -15.87 21.49 16.49
N ASP A 677 -15.31 22.45 15.77
CA ASP A 677 -15.77 23.84 15.68
C ASP A 677 -16.84 24.06 14.58
N GLY A 678 -17.32 22.97 13.96
CA GLY A 678 -18.38 22.97 12.95
C GLY A 678 -17.91 23.16 11.51
N TRP A 679 -16.59 23.30 11.27
CA TRP A 679 -16.04 23.26 9.93
C TRP A 679 -15.99 21.84 9.37
N TRP A 680 -16.15 21.76 8.05
CA TRP A 680 -15.97 20.56 7.25
C TRP A 680 -14.87 20.80 6.24
N ARG A 681 -14.05 19.78 5.99
CA ARG A 681 -12.97 19.80 5.01
C ARG A 681 -13.33 18.89 3.86
N LEU A 682 -13.15 19.38 2.64
CA LEU A 682 -13.40 18.65 1.41
C LEU A 682 -12.13 18.68 0.57
N VAL A 683 -11.69 17.51 0.12
CA VAL A 683 -10.73 17.36 -0.98
C VAL A 683 -11.51 16.79 -2.15
N LEU A 684 -11.46 17.43 -3.31
CA LEU A 684 -12.07 16.96 -4.55
C LEU A 684 -10.99 16.89 -5.63
N PHE A 685 -10.84 15.75 -6.27
CA PHE A 685 -9.81 15.55 -7.29
C PHE A 685 -10.42 15.00 -8.59
N ASN A 686 -10.23 15.74 -9.68
CA ASN A 686 -10.58 15.29 -11.01
C ASN A 686 -9.41 14.51 -11.62
N ASP A 687 -9.50 13.20 -11.56
CA ASP A 687 -8.50 12.28 -12.08
C ASP A 687 -8.81 11.82 -13.52
N GLY A 688 -9.80 12.45 -14.15
CA GLY A 688 -10.23 12.19 -15.52
C GLY A 688 -9.57 13.10 -16.54
N SER A 689 -9.91 12.88 -17.81
CA SER A 689 -9.44 13.65 -18.96
C SER A 689 -10.32 14.86 -19.32
N ASP A 690 -11.51 14.95 -18.75
CA ASP A 690 -12.52 15.95 -19.07
C ASP A 690 -12.82 16.84 -17.85
N ASP A 691 -13.29 18.06 -18.10
CA ASP A 691 -13.76 18.95 -17.03
C ASP A 691 -14.94 18.30 -16.27
N LEU A 692 -14.94 18.41 -14.95
CA LEU A 692 -16.01 17.95 -14.08
C LEU A 692 -16.77 19.11 -13.47
N GLU A 693 -18.10 19.12 -13.63
CA GLU A 693 -18.99 20.08 -13.00
C GLU A 693 -19.52 19.53 -11.67
N VAL A 694 -19.11 20.15 -10.57
CA VAL A 694 -19.43 19.71 -9.21
C VAL A 694 -20.23 20.78 -8.48
N GLU A 695 -21.41 20.41 -8.02
CA GLU A 695 -22.28 21.24 -7.18
C GLU A 695 -22.06 20.91 -5.71
N ILE A 696 -21.70 21.93 -4.93
CA ILE A 696 -21.53 21.84 -3.47
C ILE A 696 -22.66 22.64 -2.80
N SER A 697 -23.33 21.99 -1.85
CA SER A 697 -24.42 22.61 -1.08
C SER A 697 -24.34 22.21 0.39
N TYR A 698 -24.74 23.13 1.28
CA TYR A 698 -24.82 22.82 2.71
C TYR A 698 -25.92 23.66 3.38
N GLY A 699 -27.05 23.03 3.72
CA GLY A 699 -28.19 23.74 4.31
C GLY A 699 -28.76 24.83 3.38
N ARG A 700 -28.90 26.06 3.90
CA ARG A 700 -29.35 27.25 3.13
C ARG A 700 -28.17 28.06 2.55
N GLY A 701 -26.95 27.59 2.73
CA GLY A 701 -25.73 28.29 2.36
C GLY A 701 -24.59 27.97 3.32
N PHE A 702 -23.38 28.29 2.91
CA PHE A 702 -22.14 28.07 3.65
C PHE A 702 -21.15 29.21 3.42
N GLU A 703 -20.28 29.40 4.40
CA GLU A 703 -19.02 30.11 4.19
C GLU A 703 -17.94 29.09 3.86
N TYR A 704 -17.02 29.47 2.97
CA TYR A 704 -15.89 28.60 2.62
C TYR A 704 -14.56 29.33 2.53
N GLU A 705 -13.48 28.60 2.79
CA GLU A 705 -12.10 28.99 2.52
C GLU A 705 -11.50 28.02 1.49
N GLU A 706 -10.70 28.52 0.58
CA GLU A 706 -9.94 27.72 -0.38
C GLU A 706 -8.47 27.70 0.00
N TRP A 707 -7.92 26.49 0.08
CA TRP A 707 -6.55 26.24 0.51
C TRP A 707 -5.83 25.58 -0.67
N SER A 708 -5.03 26.35 -1.40
CA SER A 708 -4.36 25.87 -2.61
C SER A 708 -3.17 24.99 -2.25
N PRO A 709 -3.21 23.66 -2.51
CA PRO A 709 -2.09 22.79 -2.16
C PRO A 709 -0.88 23.00 -3.08
N ALA A 710 -1.08 23.58 -4.27
CA ALA A 710 -0.01 23.81 -5.24
C ALA A 710 1.02 24.85 -4.76
N ASP A 711 0.57 25.92 -4.10
CA ASP A 711 1.41 27.06 -3.67
C ASP A 711 1.29 27.39 -2.18
N GLY A 712 0.40 26.72 -1.44
CA GLY A 712 0.16 26.95 -0.02
C GLY A 712 -0.67 28.18 0.30
N ALA A 713 -1.20 28.88 -0.71
CA ALA A 713 -2.04 30.06 -0.48
C ALA A 713 -3.36 29.68 0.17
N ILE A 714 -3.80 30.50 1.14
CA ILE A 714 -5.13 30.37 1.74
C ILE A 714 -5.95 31.62 1.43
N HIS A 715 -7.03 31.43 0.67
CA HIS A 715 -7.94 32.49 0.30
C HIS A 715 -8.98 32.72 1.40
N ALA A 716 -9.26 34.00 1.69
CA ALA A 716 -10.14 34.40 2.78
C ALA A 716 -11.57 33.89 2.58
N ALA A 717 -12.30 33.73 3.69
CA ALA A 717 -13.62 33.15 3.68
C ALA A 717 -14.64 33.99 2.88
N VAL A 718 -15.41 33.33 2.01
CA VAL A 718 -16.49 33.95 1.22
C VAL A 718 -17.84 33.26 1.52
N MET A 719 -18.92 34.05 1.62
CA MET A 719 -20.30 33.56 1.82
C MET A 719 -20.96 33.16 0.49
N ARG A 720 -21.63 32.00 0.45
CA ARG A 720 -22.40 31.51 -0.72
C ARG A 720 -23.64 30.69 -0.31
N GLU A 721 -24.70 30.72 -1.11
CA GLU A 721 -25.87 29.82 -0.93
C GLU A 721 -25.65 28.45 -1.58
N TRP A 722 -25.04 28.44 -2.77
CA TRP A 722 -24.63 27.26 -3.52
C TRP A 722 -23.35 27.58 -4.32
N SER A 723 -22.53 26.59 -4.66
CA SER A 723 -21.41 26.80 -5.60
C SER A 723 -21.30 25.68 -6.62
N LEU A 724 -21.38 26.04 -7.90
CA LEU A 724 -20.93 25.20 -8.99
C LEU A 724 -19.42 25.43 -9.18
N ALA A 725 -18.63 24.37 -9.05
CA ALA A 725 -17.20 24.36 -9.31
C ALA A 725 -16.92 23.53 -10.57
N THR A 726 -16.05 24.03 -11.45
CA THR A 726 -15.53 23.27 -12.58
C THR A 726 -14.12 22.83 -12.24
N LEU A 727 -13.92 21.52 -12.08
CA LEU A 727 -12.61 20.91 -11.85
C LEU A 727 -12.04 20.48 -13.20
N GLN A 728 -10.94 21.09 -13.62
CA GLN A 728 -10.21 20.67 -14.82
C GLN A 728 -9.53 19.32 -14.63
N PRO A 729 -9.14 18.63 -15.72
CA PRO A 729 -8.33 17.42 -15.65
C PRO A 729 -7.12 17.60 -14.74
N HIS A 730 -6.96 16.68 -13.80
CA HIS A 730 -5.92 16.65 -12.76
C HIS A 730 -5.96 17.80 -11.73
N GLU A 731 -7.03 18.58 -11.68
CA GLU A 731 -7.23 19.61 -10.67
C GLU A 731 -7.66 19.01 -9.33
N VAL A 732 -7.03 19.48 -8.25
CA VAL A 732 -7.40 19.17 -6.86
C VAL A 732 -7.88 20.45 -6.17
N LEU A 733 -9.04 20.37 -5.55
CA LEU A 733 -9.66 21.46 -4.80
C LEU A 733 -9.73 21.07 -3.32
N CYS A 734 -9.04 21.83 -2.46
CA CYS A 734 -9.14 21.71 -1.00
C CYS A 734 -9.90 22.91 -0.45
N ILE A 735 -11.08 22.66 0.11
CA ILE A 735 -11.93 23.71 0.68
C ILE A 735 -12.42 23.34 2.06
N ARG A 736 -12.53 24.35 2.91
CA ARG A 736 -13.17 24.22 4.22
C ARG A 736 -14.52 24.94 4.19
N VAL A 737 -15.59 24.32 4.65
CA VAL A 737 -16.96 24.88 4.62
C VAL A 737 -17.64 24.79 5.99
N ARG A 738 -18.45 25.79 6.37
CA ARG A 738 -19.36 25.69 7.54
C ARG A 738 -20.66 26.44 7.31
N LYS A 739 -21.67 26.18 8.13
CA LYS A 739 -22.91 26.97 8.10
C LYS A 739 -22.63 28.41 8.56
N PRO A 740 -23.31 29.41 7.97
CA PRO A 740 -23.17 30.81 8.38
C PRO A 740 -23.52 31.01 9.85
N LEU A 741 -22.69 31.77 10.57
CA LEU A 741 -22.97 32.17 11.96
C LEU A 741 -24.07 33.24 12.07
N ALA A 742 -24.39 33.95 10.97
CA ALA A 742 -25.48 34.92 10.89
C ALA A 742 -26.28 34.75 9.58
N ALA A 743 -27.59 35.04 9.63
CA ALA A 743 -28.43 35.08 8.42
C ALA A 743 -28.09 36.31 7.59
N VAL A 744 -27.79 36.14 6.30
CA VAL A 744 -27.55 37.27 5.39
C VAL A 744 -28.49 37.19 4.21
N ALA A 745 -29.17 38.33 3.97
CA ALA A 745 -29.87 38.63 2.75
C ALA A 745 -28.85 39.06 1.68
N GLY A 746 -28.69 38.27 0.63
CA GLY A 746 -27.84 38.63 -0.50
C GLY A 746 -27.71 37.52 -1.53
N GLN A 747 -28.39 37.70 -2.67
CA GLN A 747 -28.14 36.89 -3.88
C GLN A 747 -26.77 37.30 -4.44
N GLY A 748 -25.76 36.46 -4.22
CA GLY A 748 -24.43 36.61 -4.81
C GLY A 748 -24.31 35.79 -6.10
N ALA A 749 -24.03 36.46 -7.21
CA ALA A 749 -23.93 35.91 -8.55
C ALA A 749 -22.99 34.69 -8.67
N VAL A 750 -23.31 33.82 -9.64
CA VAL A 750 -22.42 32.76 -10.16
C VAL A 750 -21.08 33.40 -10.51
N GLN A 751 -20.05 33.13 -9.73
CA GLN A 751 -18.69 33.45 -10.15
C GLN A 751 -18.08 32.20 -10.74
N THR A 752 -18.29 32.02 -12.04
CA THR A 752 -17.41 31.20 -12.86
C THR A 752 -16.07 31.93 -12.90
N VAL A 753 -15.20 31.74 -11.90
CA VAL A 753 -13.81 32.18 -12.06
C VAL A 753 -13.10 31.11 -12.87
N ARG A 754 -13.29 31.21 -14.19
CA ARG A 754 -12.27 30.96 -15.21
C ARG A 754 -12.80 31.64 -16.46
N ILE A 755 -12.34 32.86 -16.68
CA ILE A 755 -12.51 33.55 -17.96
C ILE A 755 -11.72 32.73 -18.98
N ILE A 756 -12.38 31.78 -19.64
CA ILE A 756 -12.01 31.48 -21.02
C ILE A 756 -12.84 32.47 -21.83
N SER A 757 -12.26 33.65 -22.07
CA SER A 757 -12.88 34.62 -22.96
C SER A 757 -13.06 33.98 -24.32
N ALA A 758 -14.25 34.13 -24.88
CA ALA A 758 -14.58 33.66 -26.22
C ALA A 758 -13.54 34.13 -27.24
N ALA A 759 -12.97 33.16 -27.97
CA ALA A 759 -12.30 33.24 -29.27
C ALA A 759 -11.61 34.57 -29.62
N ALA A 760 -10.53 34.90 -28.91
CA ALA A 760 -9.43 35.59 -29.58
C ALA A 760 -8.76 34.57 -30.53
N GLU A 761 -8.28 35.02 -31.70
CA GLU A 761 -7.66 34.14 -32.70
C GLU A 761 -6.45 33.42 -32.09
N THR A 762 -6.64 32.14 -31.75
CA THR A 762 -5.59 31.31 -31.16
C THR A 762 -4.55 31.02 -32.23
N VAL A 763 -3.29 31.34 -31.95
CA VAL A 763 -2.19 31.10 -32.88
C VAL A 763 -1.59 29.72 -32.60
N LEU A 764 -1.69 28.82 -33.58
CA LEU A 764 -1.02 27.51 -33.52
C LEU A 764 0.46 27.68 -33.91
N LEU A 765 1.36 27.15 -33.08
CA LEU A 765 2.80 27.19 -33.29
C LEU A 765 3.27 25.88 -33.91
N GLU A 766 2.86 25.59 -35.14
CA GLU A 766 3.14 24.31 -35.84
C GLU A 766 4.58 24.22 -36.38
N GLY A 767 5.22 25.35 -36.68
CA GLY A 767 6.52 25.39 -37.37
C GLY A 767 7.52 26.37 -36.76
N GLY A 768 8.76 26.33 -37.25
CA GLY A 768 9.85 27.21 -36.79
C GLY A 768 10.52 26.75 -35.49
N TRP A 769 10.29 25.50 -35.10
CA TRP A 769 10.91 24.89 -33.94
C TRP A 769 12.28 24.30 -34.27
N SER A 770 13.27 24.62 -33.44
CA SER A 770 14.52 23.89 -33.37
C SER A 770 14.64 23.16 -32.03
N PHE A 771 15.38 22.06 -32.02
CA PHE A 771 15.51 21.14 -30.90
C PHE A 771 16.94 20.70 -30.66
N SER A 772 17.32 20.55 -29.40
CA SER A 772 18.56 19.91 -28.97
C SER A 772 18.30 18.85 -27.89
N PRO A 773 18.90 17.65 -27.97
CA PRO A 773 18.84 16.63 -26.93
C PRO A 773 19.80 16.95 -25.76
N GLY A 774 19.50 18.02 -25.03
CA GLY A 774 20.30 18.55 -23.93
C GLY A 774 20.95 19.90 -24.22
N HIS A 775 21.63 20.47 -23.23
CA HIS A 775 22.19 21.83 -23.31
C HIS A 775 23.37 21.98 -24.27
N ASP A 776 24.17 20.92 -24.42
CA ASP A 776 25.41 20.93 -25.21
C ASP A 776 25.22 20.39 -26.64
N GLY A 777 24.00 20.03 -27.01
CA GLY A 777 23.68 19.49 -28.34
C GLY A 777 23.48 20.59 -29.39
N ASP A 778 23.67 20.20 -30.66
CA ASP A 778 23.37 21.05 -31.79
C ASP A 778 21.85 21.16 -32.00
N PHE A 779 21.39 22.36 -32.34
CA PHE A 779 19.99 22.59 -32.65
C PHE A 779 19.64 22.15 -34.08
N GLN A 780 18.66 21.26 -34.21
CA GLN A 780 18.12 20.80 -35.50
C GLN A 780 16.62 21.05 -35.61
N SER A 781 16.08 21.04 -36.83
CA SER A 781 14.63 21.17 -37.03
C SER A 781 13.88 19.99 -36.39
N ILE A 782 12.72 20.25 -35.79
CA ILE A 782 11.86 19.21 -35.22
C ILE A 782 10.38 19.52 -35.46
N SER A 783 9.54 18.48 -35.50
CA SER A 783 8.09 18.60 -35.41
C SER A 783 7.64 18.59 -33.94
N VAL A 784 6.60 19.37 -33.64
CA VAL A 784 5.91 19.39 -32.33
C VAL A 784 4.65 18.53 -32.30
N ASP A 785 4.27 17.94 -33.44
CA ASP A 785 3.11 17.04 -33.57
C ASP A 785 3.49 15.55 -33.55
N ALA A 786 4.78 15.25 -33.34
CA ALA A 786 5.31 13.89 -33.29
C ALA A 786 6.31 13.76 -32.14
N GLY A 787 6.38 12.59 -31.51
CA GLY A 787 7.33 12.35 -30.42
C GLY A 787 8.75 12.14 -30.90
N TRP A 788 9.74 12.35 -30.02
CA TRP A 788 11.18 12.17 -30.31
C TRP A 788 11.51 10.77 -30.82
N GLU A 789 10.76 9.77 -30.36
CA GLU A 789 10.97 8.37 -30.69
C GLU A 789 10.77 8.05 -32.18
N THR A 790 10.05 8.93 -32.88
CA THR A 790 9.81 8.83 -34.33
C THR A 790 10.66 9.80 -35.16
N GLN A 791 11.46 10.65 -34.50
CA GLN A 791 12.20 11.76 -35.12
C GLN A 791 13.72 11.61 -35.01
N GLY A 792 14.20 10.37 -34.86
CA GLY A 792 15.64 10.04 -34.80
C GLY A 792 16.24 9.98 -33.39
N PHE A 793 15.40 10.03 -32.35
CA PHE A 793 15.83 10.02 -30.94
C PHE A 793 15.11 8.94 -30.12
N ALA A 794 14.95 7.74 -30.70
CA ALA A 794 14.23 6.60 -30.11
C ALA A 794 14.72 6.21 -28.70
N ASP A 795 16.03 6.20 -28.48
CA ASP A 795 16.64 5.80 -27.20
C ASP A 795 16.96 6.99 -26.29
N PHE A 796 16.54 8.22 -26.64
CA PHE A 796 16.83 9.40 -25.84
C PHE A 796 15.91 9.49 -24.61
N SER A 797 16.51 9.55 -23.44
CA SER A 797 15.86 9.91 -22.18
C SER A 797 16.64 11.02 -21.49
N GLY A 798 15.94 12.10 -21.13
CA GLY A 798 16.56 13.30 -20.60
C GLY A 798 15.68 14.54 -20.80
N THR A 799 16.32 15.71 -20.77
CA THR A 799 15.66 17.00 -21.05
C THR A 799 15.99 17.48 -22.46
N GLY A 800 14.99 17.52 -23.34
CA GLY A 800 15.07 18.08 -24.67
C GLY A 800 14.69 19.55 -24.70
N ILE A 801 15.44 20.37 -25.43
CA ILE A 801 15.30 21.84 -25.47
C ILE A 801 14.72 22.26 -26.81
N TYR A 802 13.51 22.80 -26.80
CA TYR A 802 12.85 23.39 -27.95
C TYR A 802 13.03 24.91 -27.98
N ARG A 803 13.22 25.49 -29.17
CA ARG A 803 13.26 26.95 -29.39
C ARG A 803 12.36 27.37 -30.53
N CYS A 804 11.61 28.45 -30.33
CA CYS A 804 10.79 29.09 -31.35
C CYS A 804 10.85 30.62 -31.20
N GLN A 805 10.68 31.33 -32.32
CA GLN A 805 10.56 32.78 -32.35
C GLN A 805 9.08 33.17 -32.49
N LEU A 806 8.54 33.85 -31.48
CA LEU A 806 7.19 34.38 -31.47
C LEU A 806 7.19 35.78 -32.10
N LYS A 807 6.34 35.99 -33.10
CA LYS A 807 6.11 37.32 -33.70
C LYS A 807 4.82 37.91 -33.14
N ILE A 808 4.94 38.92 -32.29
CA ILE A 808 3.81 39.60 -31.66
C ILE A 808 3.52 40.88 -32.46
N ALA A 809 2.30 41.00 -32.98
CA ALA A 809 1.88 42.16 -33.77
C ALA A 809 1.24 43.27 -32.92
N THR A 810 0.53 42.89 -31.87
CA THR A 810 -0.24 43.78 -31.00
C THR A 810 0.10 43.51 -29.55
N GLN A 811 0.18 44.59 -28.77
CA GLN A 811 0.38 44.48 -27.33
C GLN A 811 -0.86 43.86 -26.68
N ALA A 812 -0.69 42.74 -25.99
CA ALA A 812 -1.74 42.06 -25.25
C ALA A 812 -1.12 41.19 -24.15
N ASP A 813 -1.95 40.71 -23.22
CA ASP A 813 -1.58 39.61 -22.33
C ASP A 813 -1.72 38.29 -23.08
N TRP A 814 -0.73 37.42 -22.94
CA TRP A 814 -0.69 36.15 -23.67
C TRP A 814 -0.61 34.96 -22.73
N LEU A 815 -1.27 33.87 -23.12
CA LEU A 815 -1.21 32.56 -22.50
C LEU A 815 -0.61 31.57 -23.49
N LEU A 816 0.38 30.78 -23.04
CA LEU A 816 0.86 29.61 -23.75
C LEU A 816 0.16 28.36 -23.19
N GLU A 817 -0.48 27.59 -24.05
CA GLU A 817 -1.02 26.27 -23.74
C GLU A 817 -0.25 25.21 -24.53
N LEU A 818 0.24 24.18 -23.83
CA LEU A 818 0.85 22.99 -24.43
C LEU A 818 -0.17 21.83 -24.35
N PRO A 819 -0.84 21.45 -25.45
CA PRO A 819 -1.93 20.48 -25.36
C PRO A 819 -1.47 19.08 -24.93
N LYS A 820 -0.26 18.66 -25.34
CA LYS A 820 0.32 17.36 -24.99
C LYS A 820 1.83 17.48 -24.80
N VAL A 821 2.28 17.08 -23.61
CA VAL A 821 3.69 17.07 -23.19
C VAL A 821 3.97 15.69 -22.59
N GLU A 822 5.07 15.08 -23.01
CA GLU A 822 5.54 13.78 -22.54
C GLU A 822 6.92 13.98 -21.87
N THR A 823 7.00 14.34 -20.58
CA THR A 823 5.90 14.43 -19.60
C THR A 823 5.98 15.65 -18.66
N ALA A 824 7.11 16.33 -18.54
CA ALA A 824 7.23 17.56 -17.75
C ALA A 824 7.90 18.68 -18.56
N VAL A 825 7.64 19.95 -18.23
CA VAL A 825 8.15 21.09 -18.99
C VAL A 825 8.43 22.33 -18.14
N THR A 826 9.55 22.98 -18.42
CA THR A 826 9.85 24.35 -17.97
C THR A 826 9.83 25.28 -19.18
N ALA A 827 9.13 26.41 -19.07
CA ALA A 827 9.01 27.40 -20.13
C ALA A 827 9.84 28.65 -19.82
N PHE A 828 10.55 29.14 -20.82
CA PHE A 828 11.34 30.37 -20.77
C PHE A 828 10.92 31.33 -21.87
N LEU A 829 10.84 32.61 -21.55
CA LEU A 829 10.60 33.69 -22.52
C LEU A 829 11.73 34.70 -22.43
N ASP A 830 12.37 34.99 -23.56
CA ASP A 830 13.51 35.92 -23.66
C ASP A 830 14.63 35.62 -22.65
N GLY A 831 14.81 34.33 -22.32
CA GLY A 831 15.81 33.85 -21.36
C GLY A 831 15.39 33.88 -19.89
N ARG A 832 14.18 34.35 -19.56
CA ARG A 832 13.62 34.32 -18.21
C ARG A 832 12.70 33.11 -18.04
N GLU A 833 12.87 32.37 -16.94
CA GLU A 833 11.94 31.29 -16.57
C GLU A 833 10.54 31.87 -16.26
N ILE A 834 9.53 31.35 -16.94
CA ILE A 834 8.11 31.70 -16.75
C ILE A 834 7.45 30.75 -15.76
N GLY A 835 7.82 29.47 -15.79
CA GLY A 835 7.40 28.50 -14.81
C GLY A 835 7.64 27.07 -15.25
N ARG A 836 7.26 26.16 -14.36
CA ARG A 836 7.42 24.71 -14.48
C ARG A 836 6.09 23.97 -14.30
N ARG A 837 5.89 22.88 -15.02
CA ARG A 837 4.72 22.00 -14.94
C ARG A 837 5.15 20.55 -15.14
N ALA A 838 4.68 19.65 -14.29
CA ALA A 838 4.94 18.21 -14.42
C ALA A 838 3.67 17.37 -14.68
N TRP A 839 2.53 18.05 -14.79
CA TRP A 839 1.24 17.47 -15.12
C TRP A 839 0.36 18.53 -15.76
N ARG A 840 -0.70 18.08 -16.42
CA ARG A 840 -1.70 18.92 -17.06
C ARG A 840 -2.54 19.71 -16.04
N PRO A 841 -3.16 20.84 -16.46
CA PRO A 841 -3.01 21.51 -17.75
C PRO A 841 -1.68 22.27 -17.85
N TYR A 842 -0.96 22.09 -18.97
CA TYR A 842 0.31 22.78 -19.23
C TYR A 842 0.07 24.19 -19.76
N ARG A 843 -0.27 25.11 -18.86
CA ARG A 843 -0.57 26.51 -19.15
C ARG A 843 0.40 27.46 -18.46
N PHE A 844 0.92 28.43 -19.21
CA PHE A 844 1.87 29.44 -18.77
C PHE A 844 1.38 30.83 -19.13
N ALA A 845 1.19 31.69 -18.13
CA ALA A 845 0.92 33.10 -18.36
C ALA A 845 2.23 33.78 -18.80
N LEU A 846 2.27 34.24 -20.05
CA LEU A 846 3.42 34.98 -20.59
C LEU A 846 3.41 36.46 -20.17
N GLY A 847 2.27 36.94 -19.66
CA GLY A 847 2.05 38.34 -19.32
C GLY A 847 1.91 39.21 -20.57
N THR A 848 2.11 40.52 -20.39
CA THR A 848 1.98 41.49 -21.48
C THR A 848 3.19 41.44 -22.40
N LEU A 849 2.98 41.12 -23.68
CA LEU A 849 4.04 41.14 -24.70
C LEU A 849 3.86 42.34 -25.61
N SER A 850 4.94 43.09 -25.85
CA SER A 850 4.94 44.22 -26.80
C SER A 850 5.10 43.74 -28.25
N PRO A 851 4.71 44.55 -29.25
CA PRO A 851 4.97 44.21 -30.65
C PRO A 851 6.46 43.99 -30.90
N GLY A 852 6.83 42.85 -31.50
CA GLY A 852 8.22 42.46 -31.64
C GLY A 852 8.43 40.97 -31.85
N THR A 853 9.70 40.57 -31.80
CA THR A 853 10.10 39.16 -31.82
C THR A 853 10.56 38.76 -30.43
N HIS A 854 9.93 37.72 -29.88
CA HIS A 854 10.25 37.15 -28.58
C HIS A 854 10.73 35.71 -28.75
N ARG A 855 11.69 35.28 -27.94
CA ARG A 855 12.21 33.91 -27.99
C ARG A 855 11.54 33.04 -26.94
N LEU A 856 10.78 32.05 -27.38
CA LEU A 856 10.23 30.99 -26.54
C LEU A 856 11.19 29.81 -26.51
N GLU A 857 11.51 29.32 -25.32
CA GLU A 857 12.29 28.10 -25.12
C GLU A 857 11.55 27.16 -24.15
N LEU A 858 11.43 25.89 -24.50
CA LEU A 858 10.74 24.87 -23.69
C LEU A 858 11.71 23.74 -23.38
N HIS A 859 11.92 23.46 -22.10
CA HIS A 859 12.73 22.34 -21.62
C HIS A 859 11.79 21.21 -21.24
N VAL A 860 11.66 20.20 -22.08
CA VAL A 860 10.76 19.07 -21.88
C VAL A 860 11.54 17.88 -21.35
N ALA A 861 11.12 17.27 -20.25
CA ALA A 861 11.71 16.06 -19.68
C ALA A 861 10.77 14.87 -19.90
N ASN A 862 11.26 13.79 -20.50
CA ASN A 862 10.51 12.54 -20.68
C ASN A 862 10.75 11.57 -19.51
N THR A 863 10.60 10.27 -19.75
CA THR A 863 10.88 9.20 -18.78
C THR A 863 12.17 8.47 -19.15
N ALA A 864 12.72 7.70 -18.21
CA ALA A 864 13.95 6.94 -18.45
C ALA A 864 13.76 5.68 -19.32
N ALA A 865 12.50 5.26 -19.54
CA ALA A 865 12.15 4.00 -20.23
C ALA A 865 12.87 3.80 -21.57
N ASN A 866 12.85 4.80 -22.44
CA ASN A 866 13.42 4.70 -23.78
C ASN A 866 14.92 4.37 -23.75
N ARG A 867 15.68 4.96 -22.83
CA ARG A 867 17.09 4.61 -22.63
C ARG A 867 17.25 3.28 -21.89
N TYR A 868 16.60 3.13 -20.74
CA TYR A 868 16.91 2.06 -19.79
C TYR A 868 16.35 0.70 -20.19
N TYR A 869 15.30 0.66 -20.99
CA TYR A 869 14.83 -0.60 -21.56
C TYR A 869 15.39 -0.90 -22.95
N SER A 870 16.06 0.05 -23.60
CA SER A 870 16.66 -0.18 -24.92
C SER A 870 17.58 -1.39 -24.90
N ASN A 871 17.42 -2.28 -25.90
CA ASN A 871 18.15 -3.54 -26.03
C ASN A 871 18.00 -4.52 -24.86
N THR A 872 16.96 -4.38 -24.04
CA THR A 872 16.62 -5.33 -22.97
C THR A 872 15.34 -6.10 -23.32
N PRO A 873 15.08 -7.26 -22.68
CA PRO A 873 13.80 -7.97 -22.83
C PRO A 873 12.61 -7.24 -22.17
N TYR A 874 12.81 -6.04 -21.61
CA TYR A 874 11.81 -5.30 -20.82
C TYR A 874 11.15 -4.14 -21.58
N LEU A 875 11.67 -3.74 -22.75
CA LEU A 875 11.15 -2.61 -23.55
C LEU A 875 9.67 -2.73 -23.89
N GLY A 876 9.18 -3.96 -24.09
CA GLY A 876 7.84 -4.22 -24.57
C GLY A 876 7.75 -4.09 -26.10
N GLY A 877 6.57 -3.71 -26.61
CA GLY A 877 6.29 -3.71 -28.05
C GLY A 877 6.67 -2.44 -28.81
N THR A 878 6.74 -1.28 -28.14
CA THR A 878 7.04 0.02 -28.76
C THR A 878 7.74 0.94 -27.76
N ALA A 879 8.55 1.88 -28.27
CA ALA A 879 9.13 2.96 -27.47
C ALA A 879 8.05 3.91 -26.90
N ASP A 880 8.38 4.56 -25.80
CA ASP A 880 7.55 5.56 -25.14
C ASP A 880 7.54 6.88 -25.89
N LYS A 881 6.36 7.51 -25.93
CA LYS A 881 6.22 8.85 -26.48
C LYS A 881 7.05 9.83 -25.66
N SER A 882 7.74 10.73 -26.34
CA SER A 882 8.60 11.71 -25.69
C SER A 882 8.52 13.09 -26.35
N GLY A 883 8.62 14.16 -25.56
CA GLY A 883 8.62 15.53 -26.08
C GLY A 883 7.22 16.14 -26.23
N LEU A 884 7.05 16.97 -27.25
CA LEU A 884 5.76 17.54 -27.63
C LEU A 884 5.10 16.66 -28.69
N THR A 885 3.82 16.31 -28.50
CA THR A 885 3.04 15.45 -29.42
C THR A 885 1.78 16.15 -29.93
N ALA A 886 1.72 17.47 -29.77
CA ALA A 886 0.72 18.36 -30.34
C ALA A 886 1.26 19.81 -30.35
N ALA A 887 0.93 20.56 -31.40
CA ALA A 887 1.33 21.95 -31.56
C ALA A 887 0.95 22.84 -30.35
N PRO A 888 1.92 23.59 -29.78
CA PRO A 888 1.63 24.62 -28.79
C PRO A 888 0.67 25.69 -29.31
N LYS A 889 -0.15 26.23 -28.40
CA LYS A 889 -1.13 27.29 -28.71
C LYS A 889 -0.77 28.57 -27.97
N LEU A 890 -0.77 29.67 -28.70
CA LEU A 890 -0.59 31.01 -28.14
C LEU A 890 -1.95 31.74 -28.18
N ILE A 891 -2.47 32.07 -27.01
CA ILE A 891 -3.84 32.57 -26.82
C ILE A 891 -3.76 34.01 -26.29
N PRO A 892 -4.31 35.01 -27.01
CA PRO A 892 -4.45 36.36 -26.48
C PRO A 892 -5.52 36.36 -25.38
N LEU A 893 -5.20 36.91 -24.22
CA LEU A 893 -6.17 37.16 -23.17
C LEU A 893 -6.81 38.53 -23.44
N SER A 894 -8.14 38.54 -23.56
CA SER A 894 -8.89 39.79 -23.65
C SER A 894 -8.67 40.60 -22.38
N SER A 895 -8.17 41.83 -22.53
CA SER A 895 -8.02 42.81 -21.44
C SER A 895 -9.35 43.20 -20.81
#